data_AF-A0A5E7BYY4-F1
#
_entry.id   AF-A0A5E7BYY4-F1
#
_cell.length_a   1.000
_cell.length_b   1.000
_cell.length_c   1.000
_cell.angle_alpha   90.00
_cell.angle_beta   90.00
_cell.angle_gamma   90.00
#
_symmetry.space_group_name_H-M   'P 1'
#
loop_
_entity.id
_entity.type
_entity.pdbx_description
1 polymer ?
#
loop_
_entity_poly.entity_id
_entity_poly.type
_entity_poly.pdbx_seq_one_letter_code
_entity_poly.pdbx_strand_id
1 'polypeptide(L)'
;MKSTTLPVSSTDGPASTPVSFDAAQTRKIVIAAYIGTALEWYDFFLFGTVAAIVFAPLFFPGDVPAISVMGAFLSFGVGFAARPLGAVIFGHIGDKYGRRSALVITVLMMGLATTMIGFLPTYATAGIVAPILLTILRAVQGIAAGGEWGGATLLAIEYAPPKKRGLYAAIVQLGSPTGTLLSSGAVALAASLPGDAFLEWAWRVPFAVSIVLVGVALWLRWKVEETPAFKQLASENKTEKMPVLELFRQVPGRLVLGIATYLYCNAGFFIITAFMISYVTKTLNLPSHVILTALTCGALMQMVTLVVAGKLADRIGSTQTVIIGYVITLVLAFPMFWLVDTREPMYINLAMVLGLGLSALSFAGESTYTGDFKLSQAPKGTTVLVLGAGLAGMTAAYELRKAGYKVKVLEYNAKAGGRCWTLRGGDRFTELGGAVQTCQFDQGLYFNPGPWRIPYHHHAILDYCKQFEVKLEPFVQVNHNALVHNSQAFGGKPKRYREVQADYQGHIAELLSKAVNQGALDQEVTAQDRQKLLESLRVWAGLGAGNEYRKSSNTSLRRGFAVDAGGGLMPGAQPSEIIDRQALLQSGMWLYLMVGQLHEFQTTLFQPVGGMDMIAQAFARQLDGLIQFNSKVTRIQQSDQGVTVTWESSQGGPSRQEQADWCVCALPLSILSQIPVDCGAPMQAAIRAVPYNASVKIGLQFKRRFWEQDEHIYGGVSYTDSPMQQIGYPNCDYGSRGKGVVLGGYLWENNNAFEFTAMTPAERIRKSVEYGSQVHPQYPVEFDNGIAVGWHRVPWSNGCYGAWIEASRAAHYSHLCQIDGRLVLAGEHASQLPAWQEGAILSAQDAITRLHAHIVGRPTAQA
;
A
#
# COMPACT_ATOMS: atom_id res chain seq x y z
N MET A 1 -29.23 -52.86 14.34
CA MET A 1 -27.90 -53.52 14.32
C MET A 1 -26.87 -52.57 14.87
N LYS A 2 -25.95 -53.10 15.68
CA LYS A 2 -24.99 -52.36 16.53
C LYS A 2 -24.00 -51.55 15.71
N SER A 3 -23.63 -50.41 16.30
CA SER A 3 -22.49 -49.55 15.99
C SER A 3 -21.24 -50.32 15.54
N THR A 4 -20.64 -49.87 14.45
CA THR A 4 -19.23 -50.16 14.13
C THR A 4 -18.62 -48.89 13.55
N THR A 5 -18.01 -48.11 14.43
CA THR A 5 -17.14 -46.97 14.10
C THR A 5 -15.86 -47.49 13.44
N LEU A 6 -15.62 -47.09 12.19
CA LEU A 6 -14.28 -47.16 11.57
C LEU A 6 -13.60 -45.79 11.71
N PRO A 7 -12.31 -45.73 12.06
CA PRO A 7 -11.58 -44.47 12.16
C PRO A 7 -11.28 -43.93 10.76
N VAL A 8 -11.78 -42.72 10.46
CA VAL A 8 -11.40 -41.98 9.26
C VAL A 8 -9.98 -41.49 9.46
N SER A 9 -9.04 -42.06 8.69
CA SER A 9 -7.70 -41.53 8.55
C SER A 9 -7.78 -40.12 7.95
N SER A 10 -7.23 -39.15 8.66
CA SER A 10 -6.98 -37.79 8.17
C SER A 10 -6.08 -37.84 6.93
N THR A 11 -6.65 -37.60 5.76
CA THR A 11 -5.90 -37.22 4.56
C THR A 11 -6.09 -35.73 4.34
N ASP A 12 -5.23 -34.94 4.98
CA ASP A 12 -5.02 -33.53 4.65
C ASP A 12 -4.52 -33.41 3.19
N GLY A 13 -5.31 -32.75 2.34
CA GLY A 13 -4.94 -32.32 0.99
C GLY A 13 -4.90 -30.78 0.90
N PRO A 14 -4.00 -30.18 0.11
CA PRO A 14 -3.37 -28.90 0.46
C PRO A 14 -4.20 -27.65 0.10
N ALA A 15 -4.26 -26.72 1.05
CA ALA A 15 -4.75 -25.36 0.89
C ALA A 15 -3.94 -24.57 -0.16
N SER A 16 -4.59 -23.86 -1.09
CA SER A 16 -3.91 -22.99 -2.06
C SER A 16 -3.44 -21.69 -1.40
N THR A 17 -2.12 -21.62 -1.23
CA THR A 17 -1.29 -20.59 -0.59
C THR A 17 -1.34 -19.23 -1.30
N PRO A 18 -1.21 -18.09 -0.56
CA PRO A 18 -0.98 -16.76 -1.16
C PRO A 18 0.18 -16.80 -2.16
N VAL A 19 0.24 -15.87 -3.13
CA VAL A 19 1.43 -15.71 -3.99
C VAL A 19 2.62 -15.42 -3.06
N SER A 20 3.29 -16.49 -2.66
CA SER A 20 4.61 -16.42 -2.12
C SER A 20 5.45 -16.01 -3.29
N PHE A 21 5.96 -14.78 -3.28
CA PHE A 21 7.27 -14.55 -3.86
C PHE A 21 8.14 -15.74 -3.45
N ASP A 22 8.84 -16.35 -4.41
CA ASP A 22 9.79 -17.41 -4.09
C ASP A 22 10.58 -16.93 -2.87
N ALA A 23 10.58 -17.73 -1.80
CA ALA A 23 11.26 -17.36 -0.57
C ALA A 23 12.72 -17.00 -0.86
N ALA A 24 13.31 -17.56 -1.93
CA ALA A 24 14.62 -17.18 -2.42
C ALA A 24 14.67 -15.79 -3.08
N GLN A 25 13.65 -15.35 -3.83
CA GLN A 25 13.59 -14.01 -4.43
C GLN A 25 13.36 -12.93 -3.38
N THR A 26 12.40 -13.10 -2.46
CA THR A 26 12.23 -12.15 -1.35
C THR A 26 13.48 -12.11 -0.49
N ARG A 27 14.08 -13.27 -0.18
CA ARG A 27 15.33 -13.32 0.58
C ARG A 27 16.45 -12.59 -0.15
N LYS A 28 16.59 -12.73 -1.47
CA LYS A 28 17.59 -11.99 -2.26
C LYS A 28 17.37 -10.48 -2.21
N ILE A 29 16.14 -10.01 -2.35
CA ILE A 29 15.81 -8.57 -2.34
C ILE A 29 16.03 -7.97 -0.95
N VAL A 30 15.60 -8.68 0.09
CA VAL A 30 15.80 -8.26 1.48
C VAL A 30 17.29 -8.28 1.85
N ILE A 31 18.05 -9.29 1.41
CA ILE A 31 19.51 -9.34 1.61
C ILE A 31 20.19 -8.21 0.83
N ALA A 32 19.77 -7.91 -0.39
CA ALA A 32 20.34 -6.82 -1.17
C ALA A 32 20.04 -5.45 -0.54
N ALA A 33 18.83 -5.24 -0.03
CA ALA A 33 18.46 -4.05 0.72
C ALA A 33 19.25 -3.93 2.03
N TYR A 34 19.34 -5.02 2.81
CA TYR A 34 20.15 -5.11 4.03
C TYR A 34 21.63 -4.81 3.76
N ILE A 35 22.23 -5.40 2.72
CA ILE A 35 23.64 -5.17 2.37
C ILE A 35 23.84 -3.72 1.91
N GLY A 36 22.95 -3.18 1.07
CA GLY A 36 22.99 -1.77 0.68
C GLY A 36 23.02 -0.84 1.90
N THR A 37 22.07 -1.04 2.83
CA THR A 37 22.04 -0.31 4.10
C THR A 37 23.29 -0.58 4.95
N ALA A 38 23.82 -1.80 5.01
CA ALA A 38 25.06 -2.08 5.75
C ALA A 38 26.27 -1.34 5.20
N LEU A 39 26.35 -1.17 3.89
CA LEU A 39 27.42 -0.42 3.23
C LEU A 39 27.24 1.08 3.42
N GLU A 40 26.01 1.56 3.34
CA GLU A 40 25.68 2.95 3.65
C GLU A 40 26.20 3.31 5.04
N TRP A 41 25.88 2.48 6.02
CA TRP A 41 26.28 2.68 7.40
C TRP A 41 27.76 2.38 7.64
N TYR A 42 28.40 1.47 6.91
CA TYR A 42 29.86 1.26 6.97
C TYR A 42 30.61 2.55 6.64
N ASP A 43 30.33 3.15 5.48
CA ASP A 43 31.00 4.36 5.00
C ASP A 43 30.74 5.54 5.96
N PHE A 44 29.51 5.64 6.44
CA PHE A 44 29.10 6.70 7.35
C PHE A 44 29.78 6.59 8.72
N PHE A 45 29.81 5.38 9.30
CA PHE A 45 30.48 5.11 10.56
C PHE A 45 31.98 5.19 10.46
N LEU A 46 32.54 4.79 9.32
CA LEU A 46 33.98 4.85 9.10
C LEU A 46 34.45 6.30 9.19
N PHE A 47 33.79 7.21 8.47
CA PHE A 47 34.07 8.63 8.57
C PHE A 47 33.93 9.13 10.01
N GLY A 48 32.82 8.82 10.68
CA GLY A 48 32.55 9.30 12.05
C GLY A 48 33.59 8.83 13.06
N THR A 49 34.02 7.57 12.96
CA THR A 49 35.00 6.95 13.88
C THR A 49 36.38 7.59 13.71
N VAL A 50 36.81 7.85 12.47
CA VAL A 50 38.12 8.47 12.22
C VAL A 50 38.09 10.00 12.25
N ALA A 51 36.91 10.63 12.30
CA ALA A 51 36.80 12.09 12.27
C ALA A 51 37.59 12.74 13.42
N ALA A 52 37.39 12.28 14.65
CA ALA A 52 38.08 12.81 15.82
C ALA A 52 39.53 12.30 15.95
N ILE A 53 39.83 11.11 15.42
CA ILE A 53 41.12 10.42 15.64
C ILE A 53 42.14 10.78 14.55
N VAL A 54 41.69 10.96 13.31
CA VAL A 54 42.52 11.11 12.09
C VAL A 54 42.26 12.44 11.40
N PHE A 55 40.99 12.79 11.10
CA PHE A 55 40.71 14.01 10.32
C PHE A 55 40.99 15.29 11.12
N ALA A 56 40.64 15.32 12.40
CA ALA A 56 40.95 16.45 13.27
C ALA A 56 42.46 16.81 13.24
N PRO A 57 43.41 15.90 13.52
CA PRO A 57 44.82 16.24 13.46
C PRO A 57 45.42 16.37 12.04
N LEU A 58 44.96 15.61 11.04
CA LEU A 58 45.61 15.57 9.71
C LEU A 58 45.04 16.52 8.66
N PHE A 59 43.78 16.94 8.81
CA PHE A 59 43.07 17.79 7.83
C PHE A 59 42.68 19.16 8.39
N PHE A 60 42.52 19.29 9.71
CA PHE A 60 42.17 20.55 10.38
C PHE A 60 43.21 20.94 11.45
N PRO A 61 44.50 21.05 11.12
CA PRO A 61 45.50 21.44 12.12
C PRO A 61 45.23 22.87 12.60
N GLY A 62 45.19 23.04 13.92
CA GLY A 62 45.02 24.34 14.57
C GLY A 62 45.59 24.33 15.99
N ASP A 63 45.97 25.51 16.49
CA ASP A 63 46.64 25.66 17.80
C ASP A 63 45.73 25.27 18.97
N VAL A 64 44.41 25.26 18.77
CA VAL A 64 43.40 24.89 19.75
C VAL A 64 42.77 23.55 19.35
N PRO A 65 43.02 22.44 20.09
CA PRO A 65 42.50 21.12 19.76
C PRO A 65 40.97 21.03 19.59
N ALA A 66 40.23 21.88 20.32
CA ALA A 66 38.78 21.96 20.20
C ALA A 66 38.33 22.42 18.80
N ILE A 67 39.06 23.36 18.18
CA ILE A 67 38.73 23.87 16.83
C ILE A 67 38.96 22.78 15.78
N SER A 68 40.03 21.99 15.90
CA SER A 68 40.30 20.86 15.01
C SER A 68 39.22 19.78 15.07
N VAL A 69 38.77 19.45 16.29
CA VAL A 69 37.66 18.50 16.50
C VAL A 69 36.34 19.06 15.96
N MET A 70 36.04 20.33 16.21
CA MET A 70 34.86 21.01 15.65
C MET A 70 34.90 21.00 14.12
N GLY A 71 36.05 21.29 13.49
CA GLY A 71 36.22 21.24 12.04
C GLY A 71 35.89 19.86 11.47
N ALA A 72 36.45 18.80 12.07
CA ALA A 72 36.17 17.42 11.64
C ALA A 72 34.69 17.03 11.80
N PHE A 73 34.05 17.40 12.91
CA PHE A 73 32.62 17.14 13.13
C PHE A 73 31.70 18.05 12.31
N LEU A 74 32.10 19.28 12.00
CA LEU A 74 31.38 20.17 11.08
C LEU A 74 31.38 19.56 9.67
N SER A 75 32.53 19.08 9.18
CA SER A 75 32.58 18.33 7.92
C SER A 75 31.69 17.09 7.97
N PHE A 76 31.71 16.33 9.08
CA PHE A 76 30.78 15.22 9.27
C PHE A 76 29.30 15.66 9.19
N GLY A 77 28.98 16.81 9.79
CA GLY A 77 27.68 17.48 9.77
C GLY A 77 27.21 17.93 8.39
N VAL A 78 28.13 18.40 7.52
CA VAL A 78 27.82 18.78 6.13
C VAL A 78 27.19 17.61 5.36
N GLY A 79 27.63 16.38 5.62
CA GLY A 79 27.01 15.18 5.05
C GLY A 79 25.52 15.05 5.42
N PHE A 80 25.11 15.42 6.64
CA PHE A 80 23.70 15.41 7.02
C PHE A 80 22.90 16.55 6.39
N ALA A 81 23.48 17.75 6.34
CA ALA A 81 22.84 18.90 5.70
C ALA A 81 22.59 18.67 4.21
N ALA A 82 23.40 17.84 3.57
CA ALA A 82 23.28 17.50 2.15
C ALA A 82 22.26 16.36 1.87
N ARG A 83 21.80 15.62 2.89
CA ARG A 83 20.82 14.53 2.72
C ARG A 83 19.44 14.98 2.19
N PRO A 84 18.82 16.07 2.68
CA PRO A 84 17.56 16.55 2.11
C PRO A 84 17.66 16.87 0.62
N LEU A 85 18.78 17.45 0.19
CA LEU A 85 19.06 17.72 -1.22
C LEU A 85 19.14 16.40 -2.01
N GLY A 86 19.82 15.40 -1.47
CA GLY A 86 19.84 14.04 -2.00
C GLY A 86 18.45 13.41 -2.12
N ALA A 87 17.62 13.50 -1.08
CA ALA A 87 16.26 12.97 -1.08
C ALA A 87 15.39 13.61 -2.16
N VAL A 88 15.53 14.93 -2.41
CA VAL A 88 14.83 15.63 -3.50
C VAL A 88 15.31 15.16 -4.87
N ILE A 89 16.64 15.11 -5.06
CA ILE A 89 17.26 14.75 -6.35
C ILE A 89 16.94 13.29 -6.69
N PHE A 90 17.23 12.35 -5.79
CA PHE A 90 17.06 10.92 -6.04
C PHE A 90 15.63 10.44 -5.85
N GLY A 91 14.79 11.15 -5.10
CA GLY A 91 13.35 10.96 -5.14
C GLY A 91 12.80 11.24 -6.54
N HIS A 92 13.16 12.38 -7.12
CA HIS A 92 12.74 12.72 -8.49
C HIS A 92 13.33 11.77 -9.54
N ILE A 93 14.61 11.41 -9.44
CA ILE A 93 15.24 10.44 -10.36
C ILE A 93 14.61 9.06 -10.20
N GLY A 94 14.30 8.65 -8.97
CA GLY A 94 13.62 7.38 -8.67
C GLY A 94 12.21 7.32 -9.25
N ASP A 95 11.47 8.42 -9.17
CA ASP A 95 10.11 8.55 -9.69
C ASP A 95 10.08 8.67 -11.24
N LYS A 96 11.14 9.24 -11.85
CA LYS A 96 11.20 9.52 -13.29
C LYS A 96 11.93 8.46 -14.13
N TYR A 97 13.04 7.92 -13.62
CA TYR A 97 13.96 7.04 -14.35
C TYR A 97 14.15 5.67 -13.69
N GLY A 98 13.52 5.43 -12.54
CA GLY A 98 13.50 4.14 -11.88
C GLY A 98 14.24 4.14 -10.56
N ARG A 99 13.64 3.45 -9.59
CA ARG A 99 14.17 3.31 -8.23
C ARG A 99 15.50 2.56 -8.21
N ARG A 100 15.70 1.56 -9.07
CA ARG A 100 16.98 0.86 -9.26
C ARG A 100 18.06 1.80 -9.77
N SER A 101 17.76 2.62 -10.77
CA SER A 101 18.72 3.58 -11.35
C SER A 101 19.16 4.60 -10.30
N ALA A 102 18.22 5.15 -9.54
CA ALA A 102 18.53 6.04 -8.42
C ALA A 102 19.42 5.36 -7.38
N LEU A 103 19.08 4.13 -6.97
CA LEU A 103 19.82 3.36 -5.96
C LEU A 103 21.24 2.93 -6.42
N VAL A 104 21.43 2.65 -7.71
CA VAL A 104 22.76 2.32 -8.26
C VAL A 104 23.65 3.57 -8.30
N ILE A 105 23.11 4.70 -8.73
CA ILE A 105 23.84 5.98 -8.79
C ILE A 105 24.24 6.41 -7.38
N THR A 106 23.35 6.31 -6.38
CA THR A 106 23.67 6.69 -5.01
C THR A 106 24.77 5.81 -4.40
N VAL A 107 24.68 4.48 -4.58
CA VAL A 107 25.71 3.56 -4.04
C VAL A 107 27.07 3.76 -4.70
N LEU A 108 27.11 3.97 -6.03
CA LEU A 108 28.35 4.25 -6.74
C LEU A 108 28.95 5.59 -6.30
N MET A 109 28.13 6.65 -6.25
CA MET A 109 28.56 7.98 -5.84
C MET A 109 29.08 7.99 -4.39
N MET A 110 28.41 7.30 -3.46
CA MET A 110 28.86 7.23 -2.08
C MET A 110 30.17 6.45 -1.96
N GLY A 111 30.23 5.28 -2.58
CA GLY A 111 31.38 4.41 -2.58
C GLY A 111 32.66 5.01 -3.15
N LEU A 112 32.52 5.68 -4.30
CA LEU A 112 33.62 6.41 -4.92
C LEU A 112 34.07 7.57 -4.05
N ALA A 113 33.14 8.31 -3.44
CA ALA A 113 33.48 9.38 -2.51
C ALA A 113 34.25 8.85 -1.30
N THR A 114 33.82 7.73 -0.70
CA THR A 114 34.53 7.07 0.40
C THR A 114 35.93 6.63 -0.01
N THR A 115 36.05 5.99 -1.17
CA THR A 115 37.33 5.53 -1.70
C THR A 115 38.28 6.71 -1.94
N MET A 116 37.79 7.81 -2.53
CA MET A 116 38.56 9.02 -2.78
C MET A 116 39.07 9.68 -1.49
N ILE A 117 38.33 9.61 -0.37
CA ILE A 117 38.79 10.11 0.93
C ILE A 117 40.08 9.40 1.36
N GLY A 118 40.18 8.09 1.12
CA GLY A 118 41.39 7.30 1.41
C GLY A 118 42.62 7.75 0.62
N PHE A 119 42.46 8.46 -0.50
CA PHE A 119 43.56 8.96 -1.33
C PHE A 119 43.83 10.46 -1.19
N LEU A 120 43.09 11.17 -0.33
CA LEU A 120 43.28 12.62 -0.17
C LEU A 120 44.65 12.95 0.43
N PRO A 121 45.36 13.99 -0.07
CA PRO A 121 46.53 14.52 0.61
C PRO A 121 46.14 15.17 1.94
N THR A 122 47.03 15.12 2.93
CA THR A 122 46.81 15.77 4.24
C THR A 122 47.07 17.28 4.15
N TYR A 123 46.70 18.03 5.19
CA TYR A 123 46.95 19.47 5.25
C TYR A 123 48.44 19.80 5.11
N ALA A 124 49.32 18.94 5.61
CA ALA A 124 50.78 19.13 5.49
C ALA A 124 51.25 19.16 4.01
N THR A 125 50.55 18.47 3.11
CA THR A 125 50.92 18.39 1.68
C THR A 125 50.14 19.35 0.80
N ALA A 126 48.84 19.54 1.06
CA ALA A 126 47.93 20.31 0.18
C ALA A 126 47.32 21.56 0.83
N GLY A 127 47.70 21.89 2.07
CA GLY A 127 47.17 23.04 2.81
C GLY A 127 45.65 22.99 2.95
N ILE A 128 45.00 24.16 2.88
CA ILE A 128 43.55 24.32 3.03
C ILE A 128 42.71 23.53 2.02
N VAL A 129 43.31 23.11 0.90
CA VAL A 129 42.61 22.29 -0.11
C VAL A 129 42.22 20.92 0.46
N ALA A 130 43.03 20.35 1.35
CA ALA A 130 42.76 19.05 1.98
C ALA A 130 41.40 19.00 2.72
N PRO A 131 41.11 19.88 3.70
CA PRO A 131 39.82 19.90 4.40
C PRO A 131 38.63 20.30 3.50
N ILE A 132 38.86 21.13 2.47
CA ILE A 132 37.82 21.49 1.50
C ILE A 132 37.40 20.26 0.69
N LEU A 133 38.36 19.52 0.12
CA LEU A 133 38.09 18.31 -0.64
C LEU A 133 37.43 17.23 0.24
N LEU A 134 37.91 17.06 1.47
CA LEU A 134 37.28 16.16 2.45
C LEU A 134 35.80 16.53 2.69
N THR A 135 35.51 17.82 2.83
CA THR A 135 34.14 18.31 3.05
C THR A 135 33.26 18.17 1.81
N ILE A 136 33.80 18.38 0.61
CA ILE A 136 33.08 18.16 -0.66
C ILE A 136 32.74 16.68 -0.83
N LEU A 137 33.71 15.78 -0.65
CA LEU A 137 33.46 14.34 -0.71
C LEU A 137 32.42 13.93 0.33
N ARG A 138 32.45 14.54 1.52
CA ARG A 138 31.44 14.30 2.54
C ARG A 138 30.04 14.81 2.18
N ALA A 139 29.94 15.96 1.51
CA ALA A 139 28.68 16.46 0.98
C ALA A 139 28.11 15.52 -0.10
N VAL A 140 28.98 15.00 -0.97
CA VAL A 140 28.63 14.00 -2.00
C VAL A 140 28.08 12.71 -1.37
N GLN A 141 28.75 12.18 -0.34
CA GLN A 141 28.22 11.05 0.44
C GLN A 141 26.85 11.38 1.07
N GLY A 142 26.67 12.59 1.58
CA GLY A 142 25.40 13.06 2.13
C GLY A 142 24.26 13.08 1.11
N ILE A 143 24.52 13.62 -0.08
CA ILE A 143 23.57 13.65 -1.21
C ILE A 143 23.23 12.22 -1.65
N ALA A 144 24.20 11.31 -1.66
CA ALA A 144 23.98 9.89 -1.97
C ALA A 144 23.03 9.21 -0.98
N ALA A 145 23.30 9.35 0.32
CA ALA A 145 22.53 8.71 1.38
C ALA A 145 21.07 9.17 1.42
N GLY A 146 20.78 10.41 1.00
CA GLY A 146 19.43 10.97 1.00
C GLY A 146 18.40 10.19 0.16
N GLY A 147 18.84 9.46 -0.87
CA GLY A 147 17.98 8.67 -1.75
C GLY A 147 17.90 7.17 -1.44
N GLU A 148 18.78 6.63 -0.60
CA GLU A 148 18.98 5.19 -0.49
C GLU A 148 18.08 4.52 0.56
N TRP A 149 18.02 5.10 1.76
CA TRP A 149 17.37 4.48 2.93
C TRP A 149 15.84 4.31 2.74
N GLY A 150 15.17 5.35 2.25
CA GLY A 150 13.73 5.31 1.96
C GLY A 150 13.38 4.31 0.86
N GLY A 151 14.18 4.26 -0.21
CA GLY A 151 13.98 3.35 -1.34
C GLY A 151 14.20 1.88 -0.99
N ALA A 152 15.21 1.56 -0.17
CA ALA A 152 15.52 0.18 0.24
C ALA A 152 14.48 -0.42 1.20
N THR A 153 13.96 0.38 2.13
CA THR A 153 12.94 -0.06 3.10
C THR A 153 11.59 -0.31 2.41
N LEU A 154 11.17 0.60 1.53
CA LEU A 154 9.97 0.42 0.69
C LEU A 154 10.08 -0.85 -0.15
N LEU A 155 11.23 -1.05 -0.80
CA LEU A 155 11.50 -2.25 -1.59
C LEU A 155 11.37 -3.53 -0.76
N ALA A 156 11.90 -3.58 0.46
CA ALA A 156 11.78 -4.79 1.29
C ALA A 156 10.36 -5.07 1.77
N ILE A 157 9.58 -4.03 2.10
CA ILE A 157 8.19 -4.15 2.57
C ILE A 157 7.25 -4.54 1.43
N GLU A 158 7.46 -3.98 0.24
CA GLU A 158 6.67 -4.30 -0.96
C GLU A 158 6.76 -5.79 -1.34
N TYR A 159 7.89 -6.43 -1.04
CA TYR A 159 8.12 -7.86 -1.28
C TYR A 159 7.87 -8.75 -0.04
N ALA A 160 7.55 -8.16 1.13
CA ALA A 160 7.38 -8.88 2.38
C ALA A 160 5.99 -9.52 2.53
N PRO A 161 5.90 -10.73 3.13
CA PRO A 161 4.62 -11.33 3.50
C PRO A 161 3.81 -10.40 4.43
N PRO A 162 2.48 -10.29 4.28
CA PRO A 162 1.66 -9.31 5.02
C PRO A 162 1.77 -9.37 6.55
N LYS A 163 2.00 -10.55 7.13
CA LYS A 163 2.16 -10.76 8.59
C LYS A 163 3.60 -10.63 9.10
N LYS A 164 4.54 -10.27 8.23
CA LYS A 164 5.97 -10.16 8.54
C LYS A 164 6.56 -8.84 8.05
N ARG A 165 5.72 -7.84 7.76
CA ARG A 165 6.18 -6.56 7.18
C ARG A 165 7.06 -5.81 8.17
N GLY A 166 6.69 -5.80 9.45
CA GLY A 166 7.51 -5.29 10.53
C GLY A 166 8.86 -6.01 10.63
N LEU A 167 8.87 -7.35 10.58
CA LEU A 167 10.12 -8.13 10.58
C LEU A 167 11.00 -7.85 9.36
N TYR A 168 10.43 -7.73 8.16
CA TYR A 168 11.20 -7.53 6.93
C TYR A 168 11.75 -6.10 6.84
N ALA A 169 10.98 -5.09 7.29
CA ALA A 169 11.48 -3.74 7.50
C ALA A 169 12.64 -3.74 8.50
N ALA A 170 12.50 -4.46 9.62
CA ALA A 170 13.56 -4.58 10.63
C ALA A 170 14.82 -5.28 10.09
N ILE A 171 14.70 -6.25 9.18
CA ILE A 171 15.85 -6.91 8.57
C ILE A 171 16.67 -5.92 7.73
N VAL A 172 16.05 -4.98 7.01
CA VAL A 172 16.81 -3.92 6.32
C VAL A 172 17.55 -3.06 7.34
N GLN A 173 16.91 -2.73 8.45
CA GLN A 173 17.50 -1.94 9.52
C GLN A 173 18.66 -2.63 10.23
N LEU A 174 18.78 -3.97 10.18
CA LEU A 174 19.97 -4.69 10.63
C LEU A 174 21.24 -4.27 9.88
N GLY A 175 21.10 -3.67 8.70
CA GLY A 175 22.23 -3.13 7.95
C GLY A 175 23.00 -2.11 8.77
N SER A 176 22.31 -1.24 9.52
CA SER A 176 22.95 -0.20 10.34
C SER A 176 23.97 -0.74 11.35
N PRO A 177 23.61 -1.61 12.32
CA PRO A 177 24.59 -2.18 13.25
C PRO A 177 25.65 -3.04 12.54
N THR A 178 25.32 -3.67 11.41
CA THR A 178 26.30 -4.43 10.63
C THR A 178 27.38 -3.52 10.05
N GLY A 179 26.98 -2.39 9.48
CA GLY A 179 27.90 -1.37 8.98
C GLY A 179 28.77 -0.80 10.09
N THR A 180 28.19 -0.51 11.26
CA THR A 180 28.94 -0.07 12.46
C THR A 180 30.02 -1.08 12.86
N LEU A 181 29.68 -2.38 12.91
CA LEU A 181 30.61 -3.45 13.29
C LEU A 181 31.74 -3.62 12.27
N LEU A 182 31.41 -3.65 10.98
CA LEU A 182 32.40 -3.78 9.91
C LEU A 182 33.37 -2.58 9.88
N SER A 183 32.84 -1.38 10.08
CA SER A 183 33.62 -0.14 10.12
C SER A 183 34.55 -0.10 11.32
N SER A 184 34.00 -0.33 12.52
CA SER A 184 34.76 -0.35 13.77
C SER A 184 35.84 -1.43 13.75
N GLY A 185 35.52 -2.61 13.22
CA GLY A 185 36.48 -3.70 13.05
C GLY A 185 37.61 -3.36 12.07
N ALA A 186 37.29 -2.74 10.93
CA ALA A 186 38.31 -2.31 9.96
C ALA A 186 39.26 -1.25 10.55
N VAL A 187 38.71 -0.28 11.30
CA VAL A 187 39.51 0.74 12.00
C VAL A 187 40.35 0.10 13.10
N ALA A 188 39.79 -0.82 13.89
CA ALA A 188 40.52 -1.51 14.95
C ALA A 188 41.68 -2.35 14.40
N LEU A 189 41.48 -3.06 13.28
CA LEU A 189 42.55 -3.79 12.60
C LEU A 189 43.65 -2.84 12.10
N ALA A 190 43.28 -1.73 11.46
CA ALA A 190 44.26 -0.73 11.03
C ALA A 190 45.02 -0.12 12.22
N ALA A 191 44.34 0.12 13.35
CA ALA A 191 44.92 0.67 14.56
C ALA A 191 45.75 -0.34 15.38
N SER A 192 45.66 -1.64 15.06
CA SER A 192 46.47 -2.69 15.72
C SER A 192 47.92 -2.74 15.22
N LEU A 193 48.24 -2.02 14.14
CA LEU A 193 49.61 -1.92 13.64
C LEU A 193 50.51 -1.15 14.61
N PRO A 194 51.76 -1.60 14.86
CA PRO A 194 52.66 -0.93 15.79
C PRO A 194 53.11 0.47 15.30
N GLY A 195 53.33 1.39 16.24
CA GLY A 195 53.89 2.72 16.00
C GLY A 195 52.90 3.73 15.38
N ASP A 196 53.43 4.75 14.71
CA ASP A 196 52.62 5.82 14.09
C ASP A 196 52.00 5.43 12.74
N ALA A 197 52.19 4.17 12.32
CA ALA A 197 51.71 3.62 11.06
C ALA A 197 50.20 3.84 10.84
N PHE A 198 49.41 3.85 11.91
CA PHE A 198 47.98 4.13 11.84
C PHE A 198 47.67 5.53 11.30
N LEU A 199 48.37 6.57 11.77
CA LEU A 199 48.15 7.96 11.34
C LEU A 199 48.90 8.29 10.04
N GLU A 200 49.98 7.59 9.73
CA GLU A 200 50.75 7.79 8.50
C GLU A 200 50.00 7.29 7.26
N TRP A 201 49.55 6.04 7.27
CA TRP A 201 48.96 5.43 6.07
C TRP A 201 47.84 4.43 6.34
N ALA A 202 47.84 3.70 7.47
CA ALA A 202 46.93 2.58 7.64
C ALA A 202 45.45 3.00 7.79
N TRP A 203 45.18 4.21 8.29
CA TRP A 203 43.82 4.77 8.33
C TRP A 203 43.17 4.87 6.93
N ARG A 204 43.97 4.91 5.85
CA ARG A 204 43.48 4.98 4.46
C ARG A 204 42.91 3.64 3.98
N VAL A 205 43.37 2.52 4.55
CA VAL A 205 43.02 1.17 4.08
C VAL A 205 41.52 0.88 4.22
N PRO A 206 40.86 1.14 5.38
CA PRO A 206 39.41 0.98 5.48
C PRO A 206 38.62 1.78 4.42
N PHE A 207 39.07 3.00 4.08
CA PHE A 207 38.43 3.81 3.04
C PHE A 207 38.63 3.21 1.64
N ALA A 208 39.83 2.72 1.34
CA ALA A 208 40.12 2.06 0.07
C ALA A 208 39.33 0.76 -0.10
N VAL A 209 39.10 -0.01 0.97
CA VAL A 209 38.31 -1.25 0.96
C VAL A 209 36.84 -1.00 0.61
N SER A 210 36.33 0.23 0.80
CA SER A 210 34.98 0.60 0.37
C SER A 210 34.72 0.29 -1.12
N ILE A 211 35.73 0.37 -2.01
CA ILE A 211 35.55 0.02 -3.42
C ILE A 211 35.14 -1.45 -3.64
N VAL A 212 35.66 -2.36 -2.81
CA VAL A 212 35.33 -3.79 -2.85
C VAL A 212 33.89 -4.00 -2.38
N LEU A 213 33.53 -3.31 -1.30
CA LEU A 213 32.19 -3.32 -0.74
C LEU A 213 31.15 -2.78 -1.74
N VAL A 214 31.48 -1.70 -2.43
CA VAL A 214 30.67 -1.11 -3.51
C VAL A 214 30.54 -2.08 -4.68
N GLY A 215 31.63 -2.77 -5.05
CA GLY A 215 31.58 -3.84 -6.05
C GLY A 215 30.60 -4.96 -5.66
N VAL A 216 30.57 -5.37 -4.40
CA VAL A 216 29.60 -6.35 -3.88
C VAL A 216 28.18 -5.78 -3.89
N ALA A 217 27.99 -4.53 -3.48
CA ALA A 217 26.70 -3.83 -3.50
C ALA A 217 26.10 -3.76 -4.91
N LEU A 218 26.92 -3.32 -5.87
CA LEU A 218 26.56 -3.17 -7.27
C LEU A 218 26.28 -4.54 -7.87
N TRP A 219 27.09 -5.56 -7.58
CA TRP A 219 26.86 -6.93 -8.04
C TRP A 219 25.53 -7.51 -7.53
N LEU A 220 25.16 -7.23 -6.28
CA LEU A 220 23.88 -7.64 -5.71
C LEU A 220 22.71 -6.86 -6.30
N ARG A 221 22.85 -5.54 -6.48
CA ARG A 221 21.82 -4.66 -7.06
C ARG A 221 21.65 -4.85 -8.57
N TRP A 222 22.68 -5.34 -9.27
CA TRP A 222 22.58 -5.70 -10.69
C TRP A 222 21.54 -6.81 -10.91
N LYS A 223 21.37 -7.69 -9.92
CA LYS A 223 20.46 -8.85 -9.97
C LYS A 223 19.08 -8.59 -9.36
N VAL A 224 18.82 -7.37 -8.90
CA VAL A 224 17.50 -6.95 -8.40
C VAL A 224 16.73 -6.32 -9.56
N GLU A 225 15.61 -6.93 -9.92
CA GLU A 225 14.69 -6.36 -10.91
C GLU A 225 13.96 -5.13 -10.36
N GLU A 226 13.61 -4.19 -11.24
CA GLU A 226 12.85 -3.00 -10.84
C GLU A 226 11.52 -3.32 -10.17
N THR A 227 11.04 -2.40 -9.33
CA THR A 227 9.77 -2.59 -8.63
C THR A 227 8.63 -2.77 -9.64
N PRO A 228 7.69 -3.71 -9.41
CA PRO A 228 6.56 -3.95 -10.31
C PRO A 228 5.74 -2.67 -10.57
N ALA A 229 5.63 -1.80 -9.57
CA ALA A 229 4.97 -0.50 -9.67
C ALA A 229 5.67 0.49 -10.62
N PHE A 230 7.02 0.54 -10.62
CA PHE A 230 7.77 1.41 -11.53
C PHE A 230 7.73 0.91 -12.98
N LYS A 231 7.83 -0.41 -13.18
CA LYS A 231 7.68 -1.04 -14.51
C LYS A 231 6.29 -0.75 -15.14
N GLN A 232 5.26 -0.56 -14.31
CA GLN A 232 3.89 -0.24 -14.74
C GLN A 232 3.69 1.25 -15.09
N LEU A 233 4.37 2.17 -14.39
CA LEU A 233 4.36 3.61 -14.66
C LEU A 233 5.21 4.02 -15.88
N ALA A 234 6.36 3.36 -16.07
CA ALA A 234 7.27 3.66 -17.18
C ALA A 234 6.69 3.31 -18.57
N SER A 235 5.75 2.35 -18.64
CA SER A 235 5.06 1.98 -19.88
C SER A 235 4.01 2.99 -20.36
N GLU A 236 3.63 3.97 -19.54
CA GLU A 236 2.55 4.93 -19.83
C GLU A 236 3.06 6.32 -20.28
N ASN A 237 4.37 6.53 -20.39
CA ASN A 237 5.02 7.75 -20.90
C ASN A 237 4.58 9.08 -20.21
N LYS A 238 4.17 9.02 -18.93
CA LYS A 238 3.82 10.20 -18.11
C LYS A 238 4.89 10.44 -17.05
N THR A 239 5.81 11.36 -17.31
CA THR A 239 6.72 11.88 -16.28
C THR A 239 6.21 13.23 -15.78
N GLU A 240 5.47 13.23 -14.67
CA GLU A 240 4.97 14.42 -13.96
C GLU A 240 6.09 15.24 -13.29
N LYS A 241 5.87 16.54 -13.08
CA LYS A 241 6.89 17.50 -12.56
C LYS A 241 6.90 17.57 -11.03
N MET A 242 8.11 17.43 -10.46
CA MET A 242 8.56 17.63 -9.05
C MET A 242 7.49 17.65 -7.92
N PRO A 243 7.10 16.48 -7.38
CA PRO A 243 6.11 16.30 -6.30
C PRO A 243 6.51 16.87 -4.91
N VAL A 244 7.80 17.14 -4.67
CA VAL A 244 8.30 17.44 -3.31
C VAL A 244 7.87 18.83 -2.81
N LEU A 245 7.79 19.83 -3.69
CA LEU A 245 7.36 21.19 -3.31
C LEU A 245 5.89 21.24 -2.87
N GLU A 246 5.06 20.34 -3.39
CA GLU A 246 3.66 20.23 -3.03
C GLU A 246 3.47 19.61 -1.66
N LEU A 247 4.34 18.67 -1.27
CA LEU A 247 4.31 18.03 0.06
C LEU A 247 4.51 19.05 1.20
N PHE A 248 5.46 20.00 1.03
CA PHE A 248 5.70 21.07 2.00
C PHE A 248 4.53 22.05 2.12
N ARG A 249 3.70 22.18 1.07
CA ARG A 249 2.55 23.09 1.04
C ARG A 249 1.26 22.45 1.54
N GLN A 250 1.05 21.16 1.28
CA GLN A 250 -0.25 20.50 1.51
C GLN A 250 -0.41 19.90 2.92
N VAL A 251 0.66 19.47 3.59
CA VAL A 251 0.58 18.74 4.87
C VAL A 251 1.69 19.10 5.88
N PRO A 252 1.93 20.39 6.21
CA PRO A 252 3.07 20.82 7.02
C PRO A 252 3.08 20.20 8.43
N GLY A 253 1.93 20.04 9.08
CA GLY A 253 1.87 19.46 10.44
C GLY A 253 2.26 17.97 10.49
N ARG A 254 1.82 17.17 9.50
CA ARG A 254 2.21 15.75 9.40
C ARG A 254 3.66 15.61 8.97
N LEU A 255 4.15 16.52 8.12
CA LEU A 255 5.55 16.59 7.73
C LEU A 255 6.45 16.93 8.93
N VAL A 256 6.07 17.92 9.75
CA VAL A 256 6.79 18.27 10.99
C VAL A 256 6.78 17.10 11.97
N LEU A 257 5.65 16.43 12.17
CA LEU A 257 5.58 15.25 13.04
C LEU A 257 6.48 14.12 12.51
N GLY A 258 6.47 13.85 11.20
CA GLY A 258 7.35 12.87 10.57
C GLY A 258 8.83 13.23 10.70
N ILE A 259 9.19 14.50 10.47
CA ILE A 259 10.54 15.03 10.67
C ILE A 259 10.95 14.90 12.14
N ALA A 260 10.09 15.24 13.11
CA ALA A 260 10.40 15.18 14.53
C ALA A 260 10.59 13.74 15.03
N THR A 261 9.71 12.84 14.61
CA THR A 261 9.79 11.38 14.85
C THR A 261 11.12 10.84 14.32
N TYR A 262 11.49 11.22 13.09
CA TYR A 262 12.75 10.83 12.47
C TYR A 262 13.98 11.45 13.16
N LEU A 263 13.91 12.74 13.52
CA LEU A 263 14.98 13.48 14.18
C LEU A 263 15.28 12.85 15.55
N TYR A 264 14.26 12.47 16.31
CA TYR A 264 14.43 11.84 17.62
C TYR A 264 15.17 10.50 17.51
N CYS A 265 14.75 9.61 16.59
CA CYS A 265 15.43 8.32 16.38
C CYS A 265 16.90 8.50 16.00
N ASN A 266 17.16 9.39 15.04
CA ASN A 266 18.48 9.49 14.40
C ASN A 266 19.46 10.33 15.24
N ALA A 267 19.01 11.41 15.87
CA ALA A 267 19.86 12.23 16.73
C ALA A 267 20.33 11.42 17.95
N GLY A 268 19.44 10.68 18.61
CA GLY A 268 19.80 9.81 19.74
C GLY A 268 20.86 8.76 19.35
N PHE A 269 20.69 8.16 18.18
CA PHE A 269 21.65 7.20 17.64
C PHE A 269 23.06 7.78 17.46
N PHE A 270 23.20 9.00 16.92
CA PHE A 270 24.52 9.63 16.75
C PHE A 270 25.13 10.17 18.03
N ILE A 271 24.31 10.57 19.00
CA ILE A 271 24.80 10.90 20.34
C ILE A 271 25.49 9.68 20.95
N ILE A 272 24.85 8.51 20.84
CA ILE A 272 25.37 7.25 21.37
C ILE A 272 26.60 6.78 20.59
N THR A 273 26.58 6.88 19.26
CA THR A 273 27.58 6.19 18.44
C THR A 273 28.75 7.06 17.95
N ALA A 274 28.59 8.39 17.85
CA ALA A 274 29.65 9.30 17.40
C ALA A 274 30.13 10.22 18.53
N PHE A 275 29.20 10.90 19.22
CA PHE A 275 29.57 11.80 20.31
C PHE A 275 30.20 11.04 21.49
N MET A 276 29.66 9.86 21.83
CA MET A 276 30.17 9.07 22.96
C MET A 276 31.63 8.62 22.78
N ILE A 277 32.09 8.41 21.54
CA ILE A 277 33.51 8.13 21.25
C ILE A 277 34.37 9.33 21.69
N SER A 278 33.99 10.53 21.28
CA SER A 278 34.68 11.76 21.66
C SER A 278 34.59 12.01 23.16
N TYR A 279 33.42 11.79 23.78
CA TYR A 279 33.23 11.99 25.22
C TYR A 279 34.15 11.07 26.03
N VAL A 280 34.18 9.78 25.73
CA VAL A 280 35.02 8.82 26.44
C VAL A 280 36.52 9.08 26.19
N THR A 281 36.92 9.40 24.96
CA THR A 281 38.36 9.54 24.62
C THR A 281 38.95 10.91 24.90
N LYS A 282 38.16 11.99 24.82
CA LYS A 282 38.64 13.38 24.98
C LYS A 282 38.16 14.05 26.27
N THR A 283 36.99 13.69 26.80
CA THR A 283 36.47 14.27 28.05
C THR A 283 36.84 13.40 29.25
N LEU A 284 36.63 12.09 29.15
CA LEU A 284 36.99 11.14 30.21
C LEU A 284 38.45 10.65 30.13
N ASN A 285 39.16 10.99 29.04
CA ASN A 285 40.56 10.61 28.77
C ASN A 285 40.82 9.10 28.85
N LEU A 286 39.84 8.28 28.49
CA LEU A 286 39.98 6.83 28.46
C LEU A 286 40.50 6.35 27.10
N PRO A 287 41.19 5.20 27.04
CA PRO A 287 41.61 4.59 25.79
C PRO A 287 40.44 4.31 24.84
N SER A 288 40.65 4.53 23.53
CA SER A 288 39.62 4.34 22.50
C SER A 288 39.06 2.91 22.44
N HIS A 289 39.85 1.89 22.79
CA HIS A 289 39.40 0.50 22.79
C HIS A 289 38.23 0.25 23.75
N VAL A 290 38.09 1.03 24.84
CA VAL A 290 37.00 0.87 25.83
C VAL A 290 35.65 1.16 25.18
N ILE A 291 35.51 2.32 24.54
CA ILE A 291 34.25 2.73 23.89
C ILE A 291 33.99 1.95 22.60
N LEU A 292 35.05 1.60 21.84
CA LEU A 292 34.89 0.77 20.64
C LEU A 292 34.38 -0.64 20.98
N THR A 293 34.85 -1.24 22.08
CA THR A 293 34.33 -2.52 22.59
C THR A 293 32.87 -2.38 23.02
N ALA A 294 32.54 -1.31 23.76
CA ALA A 294 31.18 -1.03 24.21
C ALA A 294 30.20 -0.80 23.06
N LEU A 295 30.61 -0.08 22.01
CA LEU A 295 29.84 0.10 20.78
C LEU A 295 29.63 -1.21 20.04
N THR A 296 30.65 -2.07 20.00
CA THR A 296 30.56 -3.40 19.39
C THR A 296 29.51 -4.24 20.12
N CYS A 297 29.57 -4.31 21.45
CA CYS A 297 28.57 -4.98 22.28
C CYS A 297 27.16 -4.39 22.08
N GLY A 298 27.06 -3.05 22.01
CA GLY A 298 25.82 -2.34 21.77
C GLY A 298 25.21 -2.63 20.40
N ALA A 299 26.02 -2.68 19.34
CA ALA A 299 25.57 -2.98 17.98
C ALA A 299 25.12 -4.44 17.84
N LEU A 300 25.77 -5.38 18.55
CA LEU A 300 25.30 -6.77 18.66
C LEU A 300 23.92 -6.83 19.31
N MET A 301 23.71 -6.10 20.41
CA MET A 301 22.41 -6.02 21.06
C MET A 301 21.36 -5.35 20.17
N GLN A 302 21.74 -4.29 19.45
CA GLN A 302 20.87 -3.58 18.51
C GLN A 302 20.31 -4.52 17.43
N MET A 303 21.13 -5.44 16.91
CA MET A 303 20.65 -6.46 15.97
C MET A 303 19.56 -7.35 16.58
N VAL A 304 19.75 -7.79 17.82
CA VAL A 304 18.75 -8.62 18.53
C VAL A 304 17.47 -7.82 18.72
N THR A 305 17.57 -6.58 19.21
CA THR A 305 16.40 -5.75 19.47
C THR A 305 15.65 -5.40 18.20
N LEU A 306 16.32 -5.13 17.07
CA LEU A 306 15.64 -4.86 15.79
C LEU A 306 14.79 -6.06 15.34
N VAL A 307 15.29 -7.28 15.47
CA VAL A 307 14.49 -8.50 15.18
C VAL A 307 13.30 -8.64 16.13
N VAL A 308 13.50 -8.34 17.42
CA VAL A 308 12.42 -8.35 18.42
C VAL A 308 11.38 -7.27 18.11
N ALA A 309 11.82 -6.06 17.75
CA ALA A 309 11.00 -4.92 17.38
C ALA A 309 10.16 -5.23 16.15
N GLY A 310 10.76 -5.82 15.11
CA GLY A 310 10.03 -6.22 13.91
C GLY A 310 8.94 -7.26 14.21
N LYS A 311 9.24 -8.27 15.05
CA LYS A 311 8.24 -9.24 15.51
C LYS A 311 7.17 -8.64 16.41
N LEU A 312 7.53 -7.64 17.21
CA LEU A 312 6.61 -6.93 18.09
C LEU A 312 5.67 -6.06 17.24
N ALA A 313 6.19 -5.37 16.24
CA ALA A 313 5.42 -4.60 15.27
C ALA A 313 4.43 -5.48 14.51
N ASP A 314 4.86 -6.66 14.04
CA ASP A 314 3.97 -7.65 13.42
C ASP A 314 2.84 -8.14 14.35
N ARG A 315 2.94 -7.93 15.68
CA ARG A 315 1.96 -8.38 16.70
C ARG A 315 1.07 -7.28 17.25
N ILE A 316 1.62 -6.13 17.60
CA ILE A 316 0.92 -5.02 18.28
C ILE A 316 0.85 -3.75 17.43
N GLY A 317 1.34 -3.81 16.19
CA GLY A 317 1.41 -2.68 15.26
C GLY A 317 2.67 -1.83 15.44
N SER A 318 3.12 -1.23 14.33
CA SER A 318 4.33 -0.38 14.33
C SER A 318 4.22 0.87 15.19
N THR A 319 3.05 1.53 15.23
CA THR A 319 2.89 2.76 16.03
C THR A 319 3.13 2.51 17.52
N GLN A 320 2.55 1.45 18.08
CA GLN A 320 2.74 1.10 19.49
C GLN A 320 4.19 0.70 19.77
N THR A 321 4.81 -0.05 18.85
CA THR A 321 6.21 -0.47 18.95
C THR A 321 7.16 0.74 18.96
N VAL A 322 6.90 1.74 18.11
CA VAL A 322 7.68 2.99 18.05
C VAL A 322 7.53 3.80 19.34
N ILE A 323 6.30 3.95 19.84
CA ILE A 323 6.03 4.67 21.10
C ILE A 323 6.75 4.01 22.28
N ILE A 324 6.72 2.69 22.38
CA ILE A 324 7.46 1.94 23.41
C ILE A 324 8.96 2.24 23.30
N GLY A 325 9.52 2.23 22.09
CA GLY A 325 10.92 2.59 21.85
C GLY A 325 11.27 4.01 22.29
N TYR A 326 10.38 4.98 22.07
CA TYR A 326 10.58 6.37 22.51
C TYR A 326 10.54 6.54 24.01
N VAL A 327 9.58 5.91 24.70
CA VAL A 327 9.50 5.96 26.16
C VAL A 327 10.75 5.34 26.78
N ILE A 328 11.21 4.20 26.26
CA ILE A 328 12.43 3.55 26.75
C ILE A 328 13.67 4.44 26.54
N THR A 329 13.81 5.04 25.36
CA THR A 329 14.94 5.94 25.06
C THR A 329 14.94 7.16 25.95
N LEU A 330 13.77 7.77 26.20
CA LEU A 330 13.63 8.92 27.09
C LEU A 330 14.04 8.59 28.53
N VAL A 331 13.61 7.44 29.04
CA VAL A 331 13.96 6.97 30.39
C VAL A 331 15.44 6.65 30.51
N LEU A 332 16.05 6.06 29.47
CA LEU A 332 17.45 5.67 29.46
C LEU A 332 18.44 6.79 29.13
N ALA A 333 17.96 7.95 28.68
CA ALA A 333 18.81 9.07 28.25
C ALA A 333 19.82 9.52 29.33
N PHE A 334 19.36 9.74 30.57
CA PHE A 334 20.24 10.15 31.69
C PHE A 334 21.01 9.00 32.34
N PRO A 335 20.39 7.84 32.65
CA PRO A 335 21.11 6.70 33.22
C PRO A 335 22.30 6.23 32.39
N MET A 336 22.22 6.32 31.06
CA MET A 336 23.33 5.99 30.18
C MET A 336 24.57 6.85 30.47
N PHE A 337 24.41 8.18 30.55
CA PHE A 337 25.54 9.08 30.84
C PHE A 337 26.10 8.85 32.25
N TRP A 338 25.24 8.60 33.24
CA TRP A 338 25.70 8.26 34.60
C TRP A 338 26.54 6.99 34.64
N LEU A 339 26.16 5.96 33.88
CA LEU A 339 26.96 4.73 33.76
C LEU A 339 28.29 4.98 33.05
N VAL A 340 28.32 5.84 32.04
CA VAL A 340 29.56 6.20 31.32
C VAL A 340 30.53 7.02 32.20
N ASP A 341 30.00 7.93 33.01
CA ASP A 341 30.78 8.80 33.91
C ASP A 341 31.48 8.03 35.05
N THR A 342 31.08 6.79 35.32
CA THR A 342 31.77 5.91 36.29
C THR A 342 33.21 5.58 35.88
N ARG A 343 33.58 5.77 34.60
CA ARG A 343 34.89 5.44 34.00
C ARG A 343 35.25 3.95 33.99
N GLU A 344 34.39 3.09 34.53
CA GLU A 344 34.61 1.65 34.54
C GLU A 344 34.17 1.02 33.20
N PRO A 345 35.05 0.26 32.52
CA PRO A 345 34.74 -0.35 31.23
C PRO A 345 33.47 -1.19 31.21
N MET A 346 33.13 -1.86 32.32
CA MET A 346 31.93 -2.72 32.38
C MET A 346 30.63 -1.91 32.41
N TYR A 347 30.59 -0.77 33.11
CA TYR A 347 29.42 0.10 33.12
C TYR A 347 29.27 0.88 31.81
N ILE A 348 30.38 1.26 31.17
CA ILE A 348 30.36 1.84 29.82
C ILE A 348 29.80 0.82 28.82
N ASN A 349 30.21 -0.45 28.88
CA ASN A 349 29.61 -1.52 28.07
C ASN A 349 28.10 -1.66 28.32
N LEU A 350 27.66 -1.70 29.57
CA LEU A 350 26.24 -1.78 29.92
C LEU A 350 25.44 -0.58 29.40
N ALA A 351 25.98 0.63 29.51
CA ALA A 351 25.37 1.85 29.01
C ALA A 351 25.13 1.79 27.50
N MET A 352 26.12 1.30 26.74
CA MET A 352 26.02 1.16 25.29
C MET A 352 25.07 0.03 24.88
N VAL A 353 25.05 -1.08 25.61
CA VAL A 353 24.10 -2.18 25.38
C VAL A 353 22.65 -1.74 25.63
N LEU A 354 22.39 -0.97 26.69
CA LEU A 354 21.06 -0.45 26.99
C LEU A 354 20.66 0.66 26.02
N GLY A 355 21.55 1.64 25.80
CA GLY A 355 21.30 2.81 24.97
C GLY A 355 21.13 2.45 23.49
N LEU A 356 22.10 1.75 22.90
CA LEU A 356 22.08 1.38 21.48
C LEU A 356 21.14 0.19 21.22
N GLY A 357 21.09 -0.76 22.17
CA GLY A 357 20.25 -1.94 22.06
C GLY A 357 18.77 -1.62 22.13
N LEU A 358 18.29 -0.93 23.18
CA LEU A 358 16.85 -0.79 23.41
C LEU A 358 16.20 0.37 22.65
N SER A 359 16.96 1.41 22.27
CA SER A 359 16.45 2.52 21.44
C SER A 359 16.04 2.07 20.03
N ALA A 360 16.52 0.91 19.59
CA ALA A 360 16.26 0.33 18.27
C ALA A 360 14.79 -0.09 18.05
N LEU A 361 13.98 -0.19 19.12
CA LEU A 361 12.54 -0.44 19.05
C LEU A 361 11.78 0.63 18.25
N SER A 362 12.35 1.83 18.14
CA SER A 362 11.74 2.98 17.43
C SER A 362 11.78 2.90 15.90
N PHE A 363 12.34 1.83 15.30
CA PHE A 363 12.53 1.69 13.85
C PHE A 363 11.52 0.76 13.13
N ALA A 364 10.42 0.36 13.77
CA ALA A 364 9.37 -0.44 13.12
C ALA A 364 8.44 0.44 12.25
N GLY A 365 8.37 0.19 10.94
CA GLY A 365 7.49 0.92 10.01
C GLY A 365 6.33 0.08 9.49
N GLU A 366 5.08 0.52 9.72
CA GLU A 366 3.84 0.02 9.10
C GLU A 366 2.78 1.15 9.00
N SER A 367 1.67 0.82 8.33
CA SER A 367 0.38 1.54 8.24
C SER A 367 0.03 2.38 9.48
N THR A 368 -0.51 3.58 9.25
CA THR A 368 -0.95 4.49 10.32
C THR A 368 -2.30 4.12 10.94
N TYR A 369 -2.98 3.07 10.45
CA TYR A 369 -4.26 2.63 11.02
C TYR A 369 -4.03 1.70 12.22
N THR A 370 -4.43 2.14 13.41
CA THR A 370 -4.14 1.44 14.67
C THR A 370 -5.28 0.60 15.22
N GLY A 371 -6.46 0.56 14.57
CA GLY A 371 -7.66 -0.16 15.06
C GLY A 371 -8.30 0.39 16.34
N ASP A 372 -7.64 1.33 17.03
CA ASP A 372 -8.08 1.95 18.27
C ASP A 372 -8.74 3.32 18.04
N PHE A 373 -9.63 3.42 17.05
CA PHE A 373 -10.34 4.69 16.81
C PHE A 373 -11.24 5.01 18.01
N LYS A 374 -10.92 6.12 18.71
CA LYS A 374 -11.63 6.56 19.91
C LYS A 374 -11.68 8.09 19.96
N LEU A 375 -12.88 8.61 20.22
CA LEU A 375 -13.12 9.98 20.65
C LEU A 375 -13.45 9.94 22.14
N SER A 376 -13.01 10.93 22.93
CA SER A 376 -13.26 10.97 24.37
C SER A 376 -13.58 12.39 24.84
N GLN A 377 -14.22 12.54 26.00
CA GLN A 377 -14.54 13.86 26.56
C GLN A 377 -15.54 14.70 25.73
N ALA A 378 -16.53 14.07 25.08
CA ALA A 378 -17.60 14.83 24.43
C ALA A 378 -18.33 15.74 25.44
N PRO A 379 -18.56 17.03 25.13
CA PRO A 379 -19.30 17.90 26.03
C PRO A 379 -20.73 17.39 26.25
N LYS A 380 -21.16 17.38 27.52
CA LYS A 380 -22.47 16.82 27.89
C LYS A 380 -23.59 17.57 27.18
N GLY A 381 -24.49 16.82 26.55
CA GLY A 381 -25.70 17.35 25.94
C GLY A 381 -25.54 17.83 24.49
N THR A 382 -24.33 17.90 23.95
CA THR A 382 -24.11 18.31 22.55
C THR A 382 -24.77 17.35 21.58
N THR A 383 -25.51 17.91 20.63
CA THR A 383 -26.28 17.22 19.60
C THR A 383 -25.58 17.28 18.25
N VAL A 384 -25.54 16.15 17.55
CA VAL A 384 -24.99 16.06 16.18
C VAL A 384 -26.00 15.39 15.27
N LEU A 385 -26.40 16.08 14.21
CA LEU A 385 -27.23 15.53 13.15
C LEU A 385 -26.36 14.94 12.05
N VAL A 386 -26.64 13.70 11.65
CA VAL A 386 -25.93 13.02 10.56
C VAL A 386 -26.87 12.87 9.38
N LEU A 387 -26.44 13.30 8.19
CA LEU A 387 -27.25 13.23 6.97
C LEU A 387 -26.77 12.09 6.09
N GLY A 388 -27.59 11.05 5.94
CA GLY A 388 -27.31 9.83 5.20
C GLY A 388 -26.80 8.70 6.11
N ALA A 389 -27.46 7.54 6.04
CA ALA A 389 -27.06 6.28 6.67
C ALA A 389 -26.32 5.35 5.68
N GLY A 390 -25.47 5.93 4.81
CA GLY A 390 -24.40 5.19 4.15
C GLY A 390 -23.28 4.85 5.13
N LEU A 391 -22.26 4.09 4.70
CA LEU A 391 -21.17 3.66 5.59
C LEU A 391 -20.43 4.83 6.28
N ALA A 392 -20.21 5.95 5.58
CA ALA A 392 -19.59 7.14 6.17
C ALA A 392 -20.45 7.73 7.30
N GLY A 393 -21.73 7.99 7.04
CA GLY A 393 -22.63 8.56 8.03
C GLY A 393 -22.86 7.62 9.22
N MET A 394 -23.01 6.31 8.98
CA MET A 394 -23.14 5.34 10.08
C MET A 394 -21.85 5.22 10.90
N THR A 395 -20.68 5.28 10.27
CA THR A 395 -19.39 5.34 11.00
C THR A 395 -19.33 6.58 11.89
N ALA A 396 -19.65 7.75 11.33
CA ALA A 396 -19.69 8.99 12.09
C ALA A 396 -20.67 8.91 13.27
N ALA A 397 -21.88 8.45 13.03
CA ALA A 397 -22.91 8.33 14.06
C ALA A 397 -22.51 7.35 15.17
N TYR A 398 -21.92 6.21 14.80
CA TYR A 398 -21.51 5.17 15.75
C TYR A 398 -20.43 5.70 16.70
N GLU A 399 -19.37 6.29 16.15
CA GLU A 399 -18.24 6.76 16.93
C GLU A 399 -18.56 8.03 17.73
N LEU A 400 -19.35 8.97 17.18
CA LEU A 400 -19.79 10.16 17.93
C LEU A 400 -20.70 9.76 19.11
N ARG A 401 -21.64 8.84 18.90
CA ARG A 401 -22.47 8.33 20.01
C ARG A 401 -21.62 7.67 21.09
N LYS A 402 -20.67 6.82 20.69
CA LYS A 402 -19.73 6.15 21.60
C LYS A 402 -18.89 7.16 22.41
N ALA A 403 -18.59 8.33 21.83
CA ALA A 403 -17.92 9.43 22.51
C ALA A 403 -18.78 10.17 23.55
N GLY A 404 -20.12 10.04 23.47
CA GLY A 404 -21.08 10.69 24.37
C GLY A 404 -21.97 11.76 23.72
N TYR A 405 -21.90 11.97 22.40
CA TYR A 405 -22.79 12.90 21.69
C TYR A 405 -24.21 12.35 21.56
N LYS A 406 -25.21 13.24 21.56
CA LYS A 406 -26.59 12.91 21.18
C LYS A 406 -26.69 12.93 19.66
N VAL A 407 -26.85 11.77 19.03
CA VAL A 407 -26.83 11.65 17.57
C VAL A 407 -28.21 11.30 17.02
N LYS A 408 -28.58 11.90 15.89
CA LYS A 408 -29.71 11.47 15.06
C LYS A 408 -29.26 11.36 13.61
N VAL A 409 -29.74 10.36 12.88
CA VAL A 409 -29.40 10.14 11.46
C VAL A 409 -30.66 10.29 10.61
N LEU A 410 -30.58 11.05 9.52
CA LEU A 410 -31.65 11.14 8.52
C LEU A 410 -31.24 10.38 7.26
N GLU A 411 -32.00 9.35 6.88
CA GLU A 411 -31.73 8.51 5.71
C GLU A 411 -32.87 8.57 4.70
N TYR A 412 -32.53 8.82 3.43
CA TYR A 412 -33.50 8.90 2.34
C TYR A 412 -34.23 7.57 2.09
N ASN A 413 -33.48 6.47 2.08
CA ASN A 413 -34.01 5.15 1.78
C ASN A 413 -34.81 4.60 2.95
N ALA A 414 -35.61 3.56 2.68
CA ALA A 414 -36.27 2.76 3.71
C ALA A 414 -35.30 1.79 4.44
N LYS A 415 -34.00 1.83 4.09
CA LYS A 415 -32.95 0.96 4.62
C LYS A 415 -31.60 1.65 4.64
N ALA A 416 -30.69 1.16 5.49
CA ALA A 416 -29.34 1.68 5.61
C ALA A 416 -28.40 1.11 4.52
N GLY A 417 -27.25 1.76 4.34
CA GLY A 417 -26.15 1.30 3.49
C GLY A 417 -25.85 2.20 2.29
N GLY A 418 -26.85 2.93 1.79
CA GLY A 418 -26.72 3.78 0.60
C GLY A 418 -26.22 2.97 -0.59
N ARG A 419 -24.99 3.26 -1.04
CA ARG A 419 -24.34 2.50 -2.13
C ARG A 419 -23.90 1.09 -1.73
N CYS A 420 -23.70 0.81 -0.44
CA CYS A 420 -23.46 -0.53 0.07
C CYS A 420 -24.80 -1.28 0.13
N TRP A 421 -25.18 -1.85 -1.01
CA TRP A 421 -26.50 -2.43 -1.24
C TRP A 421 -26.38 -3.82 -1.88
N THR A 422 -27.21 -4.74 -1.39
CA THR A 422 -27.46 -6.06 -1.94
C THR A 422 -28.95 -6.21 -2.27
N LEU A 423 -29.24 -6.75 -3.45
CA LEU A 423 -30.57 -7.08 -3.95
C LEU A 423 -30.86 -8.57 -3.75
N ARG A 424 -32.03 -8.89 -3.20
CA ARG A 424 -32.56 -10.24 -2.99
C ARG A 424 -33.99 -10.35 -3.51
N GLY A 425 -34.50 -11.56 -3.67
CA GLY A 425 -35.89 -11.81 -4.10
C GLY A 425 -36.91 -10.98 -3.29
N GLY A 426 -37.79 -10.26 -3.98
CA GLY A 426 -38.80 -9.38 -3.39
C GLY A 426 -38.36 -7.92 -3.22
N ASP A 427 -37.06 -7.61 -3.27
CA ASP A 427 -36.60 -6.22 -3.25
C ASP A 427 -37.15 -5.44 -4.45
N ARG A 428 -37.55 -4.19 -4.23
CA ARG A 428 -38.10 -3.30 -5.26
C ARG A 428 -37.46 -1.92 -5.19
N PHE A 429 -37.18 -1.33 -6.34
CA PHE A 429 -36.77 0.07 -6.43
C PHE A 429 -37.28 0.73 -7.71
N THR A 430 -37.35 2.06 -7.70
CA THR A 430 -37.79 2.87 -8.83
C THR A 430 -36.62 3.73 -9.30
N GLU A 431 -36.27 3.64 -10.59
CA GLU A 431 -35.27 4.49 -11.22
C GLU A 431 -35.80 5.92 -11.42
N LEU A 432 -34.89 6.89 -11.51
CA LEU A 432 -35.16 8.18 -12.11
C LEU A 432 -35.72 7.96 -13.52
N GLY A 433 -36.89 8.52 -13.80
CA GLY A 433 -37.69 8.22 -15.00
C GLY A 433 -38.89 7.31 -14.74
N GLY A 434 -39.06 6.79 -13.53
CA GLY A 434 -40.28 6.10 -13.08
C GLY A 434 -40.33 4.60 -13.35
N ALA A 435 -39.30 4.03 -14.01
CA ALA A 435 -39.22 2.60 -14.23
C ALA A 435 -39.02 1.85 -12.90
N VAL A 436 -39.91 0.91 -12.60
CA VAL A 436 -39.89 0.10 -11.39
C VAL A 436 -39.29 -1.27 -11.71
N GLN A 437 -38.36 -1.73 -10.89
CA GLN A 437 -37.81 -3.09 -10.96
C GLN A 437 -38.10 -3.83 -9.65
N THR A 438 -38.48 -5.10 -9.78
CA THR A 438 -38.62 -6.04 -8.67
C THR A 438 -37.66 -7.20 -8.90
N CYS A 439 -36.81 -7.46 -7.91
CA CYS A 439 -35.87 -8.57 -7.94
C CYS A 439 -36.63 -9.89 -7.78
N GLN A 440 -36.50 -10.78 -8.77
CA GLN A 440 -37.20 -12.07 -8.82
C GLN A 440 -36.28 -13.26 -8.50
N PHE A 441 -35.13 -13.00 -7.88
CA PHE A 441 -34.21 -14.06 -7.52
C PHE A 441 -34.82 -15.02 -6.49
N ASP A 442 -34.46 -16.29 -6.61
CA ASP A 442 -34.89 -17.34 -5.67
C ASP A 442 -34.31 -17.06 -4.27
N GLN A 443 -34.98 -17.59 -3.24
CA GLN A 443 -34.58 -17.38 -1.86
C GLN A 443 -33.12 -17.83 -1.62
N GLY A 444 -32.36 -16.98 -0.92
CA GLY A 444 -30.94 -17.21 -0.62
C GLY A 444 -29.99 -16.68 -1.69
N LEU A 445 -30.46 -16.37 -2.90
CA LEU A 445 -29.65 -15.76 -3.94
C LEU A 445 -29.64 -14.23 -3.83
N TYR A 446 -28.51 -13.63 -4.19
CA TYR A 446 -28.32 -12.20 -4.06
C TYR A 446 -27.40 -11.61 -5.12
N PHE A 447 -27.47 -10.30 -5.26
CA PHE A 447 -26.66 -9.51 -6.19
C PHE A 447 -26.18 -8.21 -5.53
N ASN A 448 -24.92 -7.87 -5.71
CA ASN A 448 -24.32 -6.63 -5.19
C ASN A 448 -24.21 -5.59 -6.32
N PRO A 449 -25.22 -4.73 -6.53
CA PRO A 449 -25.14 -3.65 -7.53
C PRO A 449 -24.07 -2.60 -7.21
N GLY A 450 -23.68 -2.47 -5.93
CA GLY A 450 -22.67 -1.52 -5.47
C GLY A 450 -21.30 -2.17 -5.23
N PRO A 451 -20.66 -1.95 -4.06
CA PRO A 451 -19.43 -2.63 -3.71
C PRO A 451 -19.66 -4.14 -3.61
N TRP A 452 -18.69 -4.92 -4.07
CA TRP A 452 -18.81 -6.38 -4.15
C TRP A 452 -17.51 -7.13 -3.78
N ARG A 453 -16.45 -6.39 -3.42
CA ARG A 453 -15.15 -6.94 -2.99
C ARG A 453 -14.47 -5.98 -2.00
N ILE A 454 -13.62 -6.51 -1.14
CA ILE A 454 -12.87 -5.82 -0.09
C ILE A 454 -11.40 -6.30 -0.14
N PRO A 455 -10.45 -5.44 -0.49
CA PRO A 455 -9.02 -5.77 -0.50
C PRO A 455 -8.47 -6.04 0.90
N TYR A 456 -7.47 -6.92 1.00
CA TYR A 456 -6.83 -7.26 2.29
C TYR A 456 -6.18 -6.06 3.00
N HIS A 457 -5.86 -5.00 2.27
CA HIS A 457 -5.22 -3.78 2.78
C HIS A 457 -6.24 -2.66 3.12
N HIS A 458 -7.54 -2.95 3.05
CA HIS A 458 -8.58 -2.04 3.54
C HIS A 458 -8.80 -2.27 5.04
N HIS A 459 -7.96 -1.64 5.86
CA HIS A 459 -7.87 -1.97 7.27
C HIS A 459 -9.09 -1.51 8.08
N ALA A 460 -9.65 -0.34 7.79
CA ALA A 460 -10.74 0.22 8.58
C ALA A 460 -12.05 -0.56 8.39
N ILE A 461 -12.43 -0.86 7.14
CA ILE A 461 -13.62 -1.69 6.87
C ILE A 461 -13.49 -3.09 7.45
N LEU A 462 -12.31 -3.72 7.35
CA LEU A 462 -12.06 -5.05 7.89
C LEU A 462 -12.12 -5.05 9.43
N ASP A 463 -11.67 -3.98 10.06
CA ASP A 463 -11.74 -3.79 11.51
C ASP A 463 -13.21 -3.68 11.98
N TYR A 464 -14.04 -2.87 11.32
CA TYR A 464 -15.49 -2.84 11.62
C TYR A 464 -16.20 -4.16 11.31
N CYS A 465 -15.81 -4.88 10.24
CA CYS A 465 -16.33 -6.22 9.99
C CYS A 465 -16.02 -7.17 11.14
N LYS A 466 -14.79 -7.13 11.67
CA LYS A 466 -14.39 -7.90 12.84
C LYS A 466 -15.16 -7.47 14.09
N GLN A 467 -15.25 -6.17 14.34
CA GLN A 467 -15.91 -5.62 15.53
C GLN A 467 -17.40 -5.96 15.58
N PHE A 468 -18.08 -5.95 14.44
CA PHE A 468 -19.51 -6.26 14.35
C PHE A 468 -19.81 -7.70 13.93
N GLU A 469 -18.79 -8.56 13.96
CA GLU A 469 -18.89 -10.00 13.68
C GLU A 469 -19.50 -10.30 12.30
N VAL A 470 -19.20 -9.45 11.31
CA VAL A 470 -19.57 -9.68 9.91
C VAL A 470 -18.67 -10.76 9.34
N LYS A 471 -19.23 -11.95 9.12
CA LYS A 471 -18.52 -13.07 8.52
C LYS A 471 -18.09 -12.75 7.09
N LEU A 472 -16.80 -12.90 6.81
CA LEU A 472 -16.21 -12.70 5.49
C LEU A 472 -15.85 -14.05 4.85
N GLU A 473 -15.89 -14.09 3.52
CA GLU A 473 -15.45 -15.20 2.67
C GLU A 473 -14.52 -14.69 1.55
N PRO A 474 -13.63 -15.54 1.00
CA PRO A 474 -12.73 -15.16 -0.07
C PRO A 474 -13.49 -14.71 -1.32
N PHE A 475 -13.02 -13.62 -1.93
CA PHE A 475 -13.45 -13.17 -3.25
C PHE A 475 -12.38 -13.52 -4.28
N VAL A 476 -12.74 -14.30 -5.29
CA VAL A 476 -11.85 -14.68 -6.40
C VAL A 476 -11.90 -13.58 -7.45
N GLN A 477 -10.78 -12.87 -7.62
CA GLN A 477 -10.66 -11.83 -8.65
C GLN A 477 -10.16 -12.38 -9.98
N VAL A 478 -9.12 -13.22 -9.92
CA VAL A 478 -8.54 -13.90 -11.08
C VAL A 478 -8.87 -15.37 -10.95
N ASN A 479 -9.54 -15.90 -11.98
CA ASN A 479 -9.71 -17.33 -12.13
C ASN A 479 -9.07 -17.75 -13.45
N HIS A 480 -8.04 -18.58 -13.38
CA HIS A 480 -7.29 -19.05 -14.54
C HIS A 480 -8.14 -19.89 -15.51
N ASN A 481 -9.26 -20.43 -15.04
CA ASN A 481 -10.22 -21.16 -15.86
C ASN A 481 -11.38 -20.28 -16.38
N ALA A 482 -11.49 -19.01 -15.95
CA ALA A 482 -12.40 -18.04 -16.57
C ALA A 482 -11.98 -17.74 -18.02
N LEU A 483 -12.82 -16.97 -18.72
CA LEU A 483 -12.71 -16.72 -20.15
C LEU A 483 -12.27 -15.30 -20.46
N VAL A 484 -11.58 -15.15 -21.58
CA VAL A 484 -11.29 -13.87 -22.22
C VAL A 484 -11.82 -13.93 -23.65
N HIS A 485 -12.56 -12.91 -24.05
CA HIS A 485 -13.29 -12.86 -25.31
C HIS A 485 -13.01 -11.56 -26.06
N ASN A 486 -12.85 -11.68 -27.38
CA ASN A 486 -12.84 -10.57 -28.31
C ASN A 486 -13.62 -11.00 -29.54
N SER A 487 -14.68 -10.28 -29.89
CA SER A 487 -15.60 -10.60 -30.99
C SER A 487 -14.92 -10.67 -32.35
N GLN A 488 -13.81 -9.95 -32.54
CA GLN A 488 -13.05 -9.89 -33.79
C GLN A 488 -11.86 -10.87 -33.81
N ALA A 489 -11.51 -11.49 -32.68
CA ALA A 489 -10.40 -12.43 -32.61
C ALA A 489 -10.89 -13.89 -32.57
N PHE A 490 -10.09 -14.81 -33.12
CA PHE A 490 -10.36 -16.26 -33.06
C PHE A 490 -11.77 -16.67 -33.54
N GLY A 491 -12.35 -15.90 -34.48
CA GLY A 491 -13.71 -16.12 -34.98
C GLY A 491 -14.80 -15.87 -33.92
N GLY A 492 -14.54 -14.98 -32.96
CA GLY A 492 -15.45 -14.67 -31.85
C GLY A 492 -15.49 -15.75 -30.76
N LYS A 493 -14.57 -16.71 -30.76
CA LYS A 493 -14.54 -17.77 -29.74
C LYS A 493 -13.73 -17.33 -28.52
N PRO A 494 -14.27 -17.50 -27.30
CA PRO A 494 -13.53 -17.18 -26.08
C PRO A 494 -12.35 -18.14 -25.87
N LYS A 495 -11.34 -17.66 -25.14
CA LYS A 495 -10.15 -18.42 -24.71
C LYS A 495 -10.08 -18.48 -23.20
N ARG A 496 -9.47 -19.52 -22.63
CA ARG A 496 -9.24 -19.55 -21.17
C ARG A 496 -8.22 -18.49 -20.81
N TYR A 497 -8.41 -17.83 -19.68
CA TYR A 497 -7.49 -16.82 -19.16
C TYR A 497 -6.06 -17.35 -19.08
N ARG A 498 -5.88 -18.59 -18.58
CA ARG A 498 -4.57 -19.25 -18.51
C ARG A 498 -3.91 -19.51 -19.87
N GLU A 499 -4.67 -19.76 -20.93
CA GLU A 499 -4.13 -19.97 -22.28
C GLU A 499 -3.55 -18.66 -22.81
N VAL A 500 -4.35 -17.59 -22.77
CA VAL A 500 -3.94 -16.24 -23.19
C VAL A 500 -2.74 -15.77 -22.37
N GLN A 501 -2.77 -15.96 -21.05
CA GLN A 501 -1.69 -15.55 -20.16
C GLN A 501 -0.38 -16.29 -20.45
N ALA A 502 -0.43 -17.61 -20.52
CA ALA A 502 0.77 -18.41 -20.71
C ALA A 502 1.34 -18.26 -22.13
N ASP A 503 0.51 -18.11 -23.16
CA ASP A 503 0.98 -17.84 -24.53
C ASP A 503 1.58 -16.44 -24.65
N TYR A 504 0.97 -15.44 -24.02
CA TYR A 504 1.49 -14.08 -24.04
C TYR A 504 2.87 -14.01 -23.36
N GLN A 505 2.99 -14.60 -22.17
CA GLN A 505 4.26 -14.70 -21.46
C GLN A 505 5.29 -15.54 -22.23
N GLY A 506 4.85 -16.65 -22.81
CA GLY A 506 5.61 -17.55 -23.69
C GLY A 506 6.29 -16.82 -24.84
N HIS A 507 5.49 -16.18 -25.69
CA HIS A 507 5.97 -15.48 -26.88
C HIS A 507 6.89 -14.32 -26.53
N ILE A 508 6.57 -13.55 -25.48
CA ILE A 508 7.42 -12.44 -25.03
C ILE A 508 8.76 -12.97 -24.49
N ALA A 509 8.74 -14.04 -23.72
CA ALA A 509 9.96 -14.64 -23.18
C ALA A 509 10.85 -15.25 -24.28
N GLU A 510 10.27 -15.87 -25.31
CA GLU A 510 11.04 -16.34 -26.48
C GLU A 510 11.66 -15.17 -27.25
N LEU A 511 10.89 -14.09 -27.53
CA LEU A 511 11.41 -12.92 -28.23
C LEU A 511 12.53 -12.24 -27.45
N LEU A 512 12.36 -12.08 -26.14
CA LEU A 512 13.40 -11.53 -25.27
C LEU A 512 14.63 -12.43 -25.23
N SER A 513 14.43 -13.75 -25.20
CA SER A 513 15.54 -14.71 -25.27
C SER A 513 16.32 -14.61 -26.58
N LYS A 514 15.63 -14.38 -27.71
CA LYS A 514 16.27 -14.14 -29.01
C LYS A 514 17.06 -12.84 -29.03
N ALA A 515 16.48 -11.74 -28.53
CA ALA A 515 17.16 -10.45 -28.44
C ALA A 515 18.43 -10.54 -27.58
N VAL A 516 18.33 -11.19 -26.41
CA VAL A 516 19.48 -11.48 -25.54
C VAL A 516 20.52 -12.34 -26.26
N ASN A 517 20.09 -13.36 -27.02
CA ASN A 517 21.03 -14.24 -27.71
C ASN A 517 21.77 -13.60 -28.88
N GLN A 518 21.14 -12.61 -29.52
CA GLN A 518 21.72 -11.79 -30.59
C GLN A 518 22.64 -10.67 -30.08
N GLY A 519 22.77 -10.52 -28.76
CA GLY A 519 23.56 -9.45 -28.15
C GLY A 519 22.88 -8.07 -28.15
N ALA A 520 21.58 -8.01 -28.46
CA ALA A 520 20.84 -6.74 -28.52
C ALA A 520 20.71 -6.04 -27.15
N LEU A 521 20.98 -6.75 -26.06
CA LEU A 521 20.94 -6.24 -24.69
C LEU A 521 22.31 -6.28 -24.00
N ASP A 522 23.41 -6.47 -24.73
CA ASP A 522 24.75 -6.62 -24.14
C ASP A 522 25.27 -5.33 -23.46
N GLN A 523 24.68 -4.17 -23.79
CA GLN A 523 24.95 -2.91 -23.10
C GLN A 523 24.28 -2.82 -21.71
N GLU A 524 23.17 -3.55 -21.52
CA GLU A 524 22.31 -3.49 -20.32
C GLU A 524 22.44 -4.72 -19.42
N VAL A 525 22.86 -5.86 -20.01
CA VAL A 525 22.86 -7.19 -19.39
C VAL A 525 24.27 -7.79 -19.51
N THR A 526 24.95 -8.00 -18.38
CA THR A 526 26.26 -8.66 -18.38
C THR A 526 26.17 -10.09 -18.92
N ALA A 527 27.29 -10.67 -19.35
CA ALA A 527 27.35 -12.08 -19.76
C ALA A 527 26.82 -13.04 -18.66
N GLN A 528 27.06 -12.73 -17.39
CA GLN A 528 26.53 -13.51 -16.27
C GLN A 528 25.02 -13.32 -16.08
N ASP A 529 24.53 -12.09 -16.18
CA ASP A 529 23.10 -11.79 -16.03
C ASP A 529 22.29 -12.28 -17.24
N ARG A 530 22.89 -12.34 -18.43
CA ARG A 530 22.31 -12.95 -19.63
C ARG A 530 21.94 -14.41 -19.37
N GLN A 531 22.82 -15.18 -18.76
CA GLN A 531 22.53 -16.58 -18.42
C GLN A 531 21.37 -16.69 -17.42
N LYS A 532 21.36 -15.86 -16.38
CA LYS A 532 20.31 -15.83 -15.35
C LYS A 532 18.97 -15.35 -15.90
N LEU A 533 18.99 -14.39 -16.82
CA LEU A 533 17.80 -13.89 -17.52
C LEU A 533 17.23 -14.98 -18.44
N LEU A 534 18.05 -15.65 -19.24
CA LEU A 534 17.59 -16.77 -20.07
C LEU A 534 17.06 -17.94 -19.23
N GLU A 535 17.66 -18.21 -18.07
CA GLU A 535 17.14 -19.19 -17.11
C GLU A 535 15.80 -18.75 -16.51
N SER A 536 15.69 -17.50 -16.05
CA SER A 536 14.44 -16.98 -15.48
C SER A 536 13.30 -16.99 -16.52
N LEU A 537 13.58 -16.64 -17.78
CA LEU A 537 12.61 -16.69 -18.87
C LEU A 537 12.17 -18.12 -19.18
N ARG A 538 13.10 -19.09 -19.18
CA ARG A 538 12.78 -20.52 -19.31
C ARG A 538 11.84 -20.99 -18.21
N VAL A 539 12.11 -20.63 -16.95
CA VAL A 539 11.31 -21.03 -15.80
C VAL A 539 9.96 -20.30 -15.77
N TRP A 540 9.95 -18.99 -16.00
CA TRP A 540 8.74 -18.18 -15.93
C TRP A 540 7.73 -18.59 -17.01
N ALA A 541 8.18 -18.66 -18.26
CA ALA A 541 7.31 -18.87 -19.41
C ALA A 541 7.20 -20.33 -19.86
N GLY A 542 8.00 -21.24 -19.29
CA GLY A 542 8.01 -22.66 -19.64
C GLY A 542 8.67 -22.96 -20.99
N LEU A 543 9.72 -22.20 -21.35
CA LEU A 543 10.44 -22.40 -22.62
C LEU A 543 11.22 -23.72 -22.64
N GLY A 544 11.54 -24.20 -23.85
CA GLY A 544 12.42 -25.34 -24.06
C GLY A 544 13.89 -25.03 -23.76
N ALA A 545 14.75 -26.05 -23.86
CA ALA A 545 16.18 -25.91 -23.58
C ALA A 545 16.89 -24.92 -24.52
N GLY A 546 16.37 -24.74 -25.74
CA GLY A 546 16.84 -23.75 -26.71
C GLY A 546 16.19 -22.36 -26.54
N ASN A 547 15.42 -22.14 -25.47
CA ASN A 547 14.61 -20.93 -25.23
C ASN A 547 13.47 -20.72 -26.25
N GLU A 548 13.01 -21.78 -26.91
CA GLU A 548 11.86 -21.77 -27.80
C GLU A 548 10.55 -21.96 -27.02
N TYR A 549 9.51 -21.19 -27.37
CA TYR A 549 8.16 -21.42 -26.88
C TYR A 549 7.42 -22.35 -27.86
N ARG A 550 7.21 -23.60 -27.44
CA ARG A 550 6.60 -24.63 -28.30
C ARG A 550 5.65 -25.54 -27.52
N LYS A 551 4.77 -26.21 -28.26
CA LYS A 551 3.85 -27.21 -27.72
C LYS A 551 4.66 -28.27 -26.96
N SER A 552 4.41 -28.37 -25.65
CA SER A 552 5.10 -29.32 -24.77
C SER A 552 4.30 -29.53 -23.49
N SER A 553 4.66 -30.56 -22.73
CA SER A 553 4.09 -30.75 -21.39
C SER A 553 4.40 -29.57 -20.47
N ASN A 554 5.60 -28.97 -20.58
CA ASN A 554 5.99 -27.82 -19.75
C ASN A 554 5.14 -26.57 -20.02
N THR A 555 4.86 -26.26 -21.29
CA THR A 555 3.95 -25.16 -21.62
C THR A 555 2.52 -25.47 -21.18
N SER A 556 2.08 -26.72 -21.30
CA SER A 556 0.74 -27.17 -20.88
C SER A 556 0.53 -27.17 -19.37
N LEU A 557 1.59 -27.25 -18.55
CA LEU A 557 1.47 -27.06 -17.10
C LEU A 557 0.94 -25.67 -16.70
N ARG A 558 1.11 -24.66 -17.56
CA ARG A 558 0.59 -23.29 -17.37
C ARG A 558 -0.72 -23.07 -18.11
N ARG A 559 -0.83 -23.61 -19.32
CA ARG A 559 -1.99 -23.43 -20.22
C ARG A 559 -3.18 -24.35 -19.91
N GLY A 560 -2.94 -25.48 -19.23
CA GLY A 560 -3.82 -26.65 -19.26
C GLY A 560 -3.46 -27.61 -20.41
N PHE A 561 -3.90 -28.86 -20.31
CA PHE A 561 -3.64 -29.90 -21.29
C PHE A 561 -4.83 -30.06 -22.26
N ALA A 562 -4.58 -30.59 -23.46
CA ALA A 562 -5.64 -30.99 -24.38
C ALA A 562 -6.35 -32.27 -23.89
N VAL A 563 -5.58 -33.17 -23.27
CA VAL A 563 -6.06 -34.33 -22.54
C VAL A 563 -5.34 -34.33 -21.20
N ASP A 564 -6.07 -34.21 -20.10
CA ASP A 564 -5.49 -34.26 -18.76
C ASP A 564 -4.96 -35.67 -18.43
N ALA A 565 -4.03 -35.75 -17.48
CA ALA A 565 -3.52 -37.03 -17.02
C ALA A 565 -4.63 -37.85 -16.35
N GLY A 566 -4.92 -39.04 -16.87
CA GLY A 566 -5.83 -39.99 -16.24
C GLY A 566 -5.14 -40.88 -15.20
N GLY A 567 -5.93 -41.71 -14.52
CA GLY A 567 -5.43 -42.73 -13.60
C GLY A 567 -5.22 -44.09 -14.28
N GLY A 568 -4.27 -44.90 -13.78
CA GLY A 568 -4.08 -46.28 -14.22
C GLY A 568 -3.65 -46.41 -15.69
N LEU A 569 -4.47 -47.10 -16.50
CA LEU A 569 -4.24 -47.36 -17.93
C LEU A 569 -4.82 -46.30 -18.87
N MET A 570 -5.34 -45.18 -18.33
CA MET A 570 -5.81 -44.07 -19.15
C MET A 570 -4.65 -43.43 -19.93
N PRO A 571 -4.91 -42.79 -21.09
CA PRO A 571 -3.89 -42.07 -21.82
C PRO A 571 -3.15 -41.06 -20.95
N GLY A 572 -1.83 -40.95 -21.15
CA GLY A 572 -1.02 -39.90 -20.53
C GLY A 572 -1.43 -38.51 -21.02
N ALA A 573 -1.08 -37.49 -20.24
CA ALA A 573 -1.46 -36.11 -20.57
C ALA A 573 -0.93 -35.68 -21.94
N GLN A 574 -1.80 -35.09 -22.76
CA GLN A 574 -1.44 -34.59 -24.09
C GLN A 574 -1.33 -33.06 -24.09
N PRO A 575 -0.20 -32.50 -24.54
CA PRO A 575 -0.02 -31.05 -24.58
C PRO A 575 -1.08 -30.32 -25.41
N SER A 576 -1.46 -29.11 -24.97
CA SER A 576 -2.41 -28.24 -25.65
C SER A 576 -1.78 -27.41 -26.78
N GLU A 577 -2.61 -26.98 -27.74
CA GLU A 577 -2.17 -26.16 -28.88
C GLU A 577 -1.94 -24.70 -28.50
N ILE A 578 -0.79 -24.15 -28.90
CA ILE A 578 -0.38 -22.76 -28.63
C ILE A 578 -1.10 -21.79 -29.58
N ILE A 579 -1.53 -20.65 -29.05
CA ILE A 579 -2.06 -19.56 -29.87
C ILE A 579 -0.91 -18.91 -30.64
N ASP A 580 -1.08 -18.72 -31.95
CA ASP A 580 -0.11 -17.99 -32.76
C ASP A 580 0.19 -16.60 -32.19
N ARG A 581 1.47 -16.20 -32.20
CA ARG A 581 1.95 -14.95 -31.62
C ARG A 581 1.28 -13.73 -32.24
N GLN A 582 1.20 -13.67 -33.57
CA GLN A 582 0.64 -12.51 -34.26
C GLN A 582 -0.86 -12.40 -34.00
N ALA A 583 -1.57 -13.53 -34.06
CA ALA A 583 -2.99 -13.58 -33.72
C ALA A 583 -3.25 -13.14 -32.27
N LEU A 584 -2.41 -13.55 -31.32
CA LEU A 584 -2.53 -13.16 -29.92
C LEU A 584 -2.31 -11.66 -29.70
N LEU A 585 -1.26 -11.08 -30.30
CA LEU A 585 -0.98 -9.64 -30.19
C LEU A 585 -2.11 -8.80 -30.80
N GLN A 586 -2.62 -9.21 -31.96
CA GLN A 586 -3.74 -8.55 -32.65
C GLN A 586 -5.07 -8.69 -31.89
N SER A 587 -5.24 -9.72 -31.08
CA SER A 587 -6.50 -9.97 -30.36
C SER A 587 -6.84 -8.93 -29.28
N GLY A 588 -5.84 -8.21 -28.75
CA GLY A 588 -6.01 -7.30 -27.60
C GLY A 588 -6.39 -7.98 -26.28
N MET A 589 -6.59 -9.31 -26.24
CA MET A 589 -7.04 -10.04 -25.04
C MET A 589 -6.06 -9.95 -23.87
N TRP A 590 -4.79 -9.68 -24.14
CA TRP A 590 -3.74 -9.50 -23.12
C TRP A 590 -4.00 -8.28 -22.21
N LEU A 591 -4.78 -7.29 -22.66
CA LEU A 591 -5.17 -6.13 -21.84
C LEU A 591 -5.91 -6.55 -20.57
N TYR A 592 -6.65 -7.65 -20.60
CA TYR A 592 -7.42 -8.10 -19.44
C TYR A 592 -6.56 -8.80 -18.38
N LEU A 593 -5.32 -9.17 -18.70
CA LEU A 593 -4.42 -9.88 -17.78
C LEU A 593 -3.89 -8.99 -16.65
N MET A 594 -3.94 -7.66 -16.83
CA MET A 594 -3.40 -6.70 -15.87
C MET A 594 -4.31 -6.46 -14.66
N VAL A 595 -5.62 -6.73 -14.79
CA VAL A 595 -6.62 -6.30 -13.80
C VAL A 595 -6.32 -6.90 -12.43
N GLY A 596 -5.96 -8.19 -12.35
CA GLY A 596 -5.61 -8.85 -11.09
C GLY A 596 -4.27 -8.42 -10.48
N GLN A 597 -3.46 -7.64 -11.21
CA GLN A 597 -2.15 -7.17 -10.75
C GLN A 597 -2.23 -5.80 -10.06
N LEU A 598 -3.31 -5.05 -10.29
CA LEU A 598 -3.57 -3.76 -9.64
C LEU A 598 -3.72 -3.96 -8.12
N HIS A 599 -3.15 -3.04 -7.33
CA HIS A 599 -3.03 -3.20 -5.87
C HIS A 599 -4.37 -3.55 -5.20
N GLU A 600 -5.44 -2.85 -5.57
CA GLU A 600 -6.79 -3.00 -5.05
C GLU A 600 -7.50 -4.28 -5.51
N PHE A 601 -6.92 -5.01 -6.46
CA PHE A 601 -7.47 -6.25 -7.01
C PHE A 601 -6.56 -7.46 -6.75
N GLN A 602 -5.44 -7.26 -6.05
CA GLN A 602 -4.56 -8.35 -5.64
C GLN A 602 -5.24 -9.21 -4.59
N THR A 603 -5.21 -10.53 -4.82
CA THR A 603 -5.65 -11.51 -3.84
C THR A 603 -4.74 -11.49 -2.61
N THR A 604 -5.24 -11.62 -1.38
CA THR A 604 -6.62 -12.05 -1.06
C THR A 604 -7.60 -10.88 -1.00
N LEU A 605 -8.78 -11.08 -1.58
CA LEU A 605 -9.93 -10.19 -1.47
C LEU A 605 -11.02 -10.90 -0.68
N PHE A 606 -11.95 -10.13 -0.14
CA PHE A 606 -13.04 -10.62 0.68
C PHE A 606 -14.39 -10.07 0.21
N GLN A 607 -15.44 -10.80 0.54
CA GLN A 607 -16.81 -10.29 0.56
C GLN A 607 -17.50 -10.80 1.84
N PRO A 608 -18.54 -10.12 2.36
CA PRO A 608 -19.35 -10.68 3.42
C PRO A 608 -20.22 -11.85 2.91
N VAL A 609 -20.34 -12.87 3.74
CA VAL A 609 -21.26 -13.99 3.50
C VAL A 609 -22.69 -13.44 3.45
N GLY A 610 -23.39 -13.69 2.34
CA GLY A 610 -24.79 -13.30 2.15
C GLY A 610 -25.02 -11.91 1.55
N GLY A 611 -23.97 -11.16 1.20
CA GLY A 611 -24.09 -9.87 0.52
C GLY A 611 -23.30 -8.73 1.17
N MET A 612 -22.88 -7.75 0.36
CA MET A 612 -22.08 -6.62 0.88
C MET A 612 -22.85 -5.77 1.90
N ASP A 613 -24.18 -5.69 1.77
CA ASP A 613 -25.04 -4.96 2.71
C ASP A 613 -25.06 -5.55 4.13
N MET A 614 -24.53 -6.76 4.35
CA MET A 614 -24.40 -7.32 5.70
C MET A 614 -23.53 -6.43 6.60
N ILE A 615 -22.59 -5.68 6.02
CA ILE A 615 -21.83 -4.65 6.73
C ILE A 615 -22.74 -3.48 7.12
N ALA A 616 -23.53 -2.97 6.16
CA ALA A 616 -24.45 -1.87 6.42
C ALA A 616 -25.51 -2.24 7.46
N GLN A 617 -26.05 -3.46 7.40
CA GLN A 617 -26.98 -3.98 8.40
C GLN A 617 -26.32 -4.10 9.78
N ALA A 618 -25.05 -4.48 9.85
CA ALA A 618 -24.31 -4.55 11.10
C ALA A 618 -24.15 -3.18 11.75
N PHE A 619 -23.77 -2.16 10.97
CA PHE A 619 -23.79 -0.77 11.42
C PHE A 619 -25.18 -0.30 11.86
N ALA A 620 -26.23 -0.61 11.09
CA ALA A 620 -27.59 -0.21 11.42
C ALA A 620 -28.07 -0.83 12.75
N ARG A 621 -27.74 -2.11 13.02
CA ARG A 621 -27.99 -2.73 14.33
C ARG A 621 -27.30 -2.01 15.46
N GLN A 622 -26.06 -1.56 15.24
CA GLN A 622 -25.35 -0.76 16.23
C GLN A 622 -26.00 0.61 16.45
N LEU A 623 -26.81 1.12 15.52
CA LEU A 623 -27.43 2.45 15.56
C LEU A 623 -28.95 2.39 15.74
N ASP A 624 -29.46 1.29 16.28
CA ASP A 624 -30.90 1.09 16.44
C ASP A 624 -31.56 2.26 17.21
N GLY A 625 -32.73 2.68 16.73
CA GLY A 625 -33.46 3.85 17.24
C GLY A 625 -32.88 5.23 16.89
N LEU A 626 -31.71 5.33 16.26
CA LEU A 626 -31.11 6.62 15.89
C LEU A 626 -31.33 7.03 14.44
N ILE A 627 -31.65 6.07 13.56
CA ILE A 627 -31.84 6.30 12.14
C ILE A 627 -33.32 6.53 11.83
N GLN A 628 -33.64 7.74 11.38
CA GLN A 628 -34.92 8.07 10.78
C GLN A 628 -34.85 7.80 9.26
N PHE A 629 -35.47 6.71 8.84
CA PHE A 629 -35.61 6.34 7.43
C PHE A 629 -36.69 7.16 6.72
N ASN A 630 -36.65 7.10 5.38
CA ASN A 630 -37.55 7.83 4.48
C ASN A 630 -37.48 9.36 4.67
N SER A 631 -36.32 9.90 5.02
CA SER A 631 -36.08 11.33 5.23
C SER A 631 -35.29 11.93 4.07
N LYS A 632 -36.01 12.55 3.13
CA LYS A 632 -35.42 13.30 2.02
C LYS A 632 -35.07 14.71 2.50
N VAL A 633 -33.78 14.97 2.72
CA VAL A 633 -33.28 16.29 3.11
C VAL A 633 -33.46 17.28 1.96
N THR A 634 -34.15 18.39 2.19
CA THR A 634 -34.42 19.40 1.15
C THR A 634 -33.67 20.70 1.35
N ARG A 635 -33.18 20.98 2.57
CA ARG A 635 -32.39 22.18 2.88
C ARG A 635 -31.50 21.97 4.10
N ILE A 636 -30.29 22.52 4.06
CA ILE A 636 -29.37 22.57 5.21
C ILE A 636 -29.08 24.04 5.51
N GLN A 637 -29.40 24.48 6.73
CA GLN A 637 -29.18 25.84 7.20
C GLN A 637 -28.31 25.82 8.45
N GLN A 638 -27.44 26.82 8.62
CA GLN A 638 -26.63 26.96 9.82
C GLN A 638 -26.57 28.41 10.30
N SER A 639 -26.39 28.57 11.60
CA SER A 639 -26.17 29.85 12.27
C SER A 639 -25.14 29.69 13.39
N ASP A 640 -24.81 30.78 14.08
CA ASP A 640 -23.95 30.70 15.25
C ASP A 640 -24.53 29.84 16.38
N GLN A 641 -25.83 29.54 16.36
CA GLN A 641 -26.52 28.76 17.41
C GLN A 641 -26.63 27.27 17.09
N GLY A 642 -26.60 26.87 15.82
CA GLY A 642 -26.77 25.47 15.44
C GLY A 642 -26.98 25.26 13.94
N VAL A 643 -27.35 24.03 13.58
CA VAL A 643 -27.76 23.62 12.24
C VAL A 643 -29.24 23.26 12.26
N THR A 644 -30.01 23.76 11.30
CA THR A 644 -31.40 23.37 11.04
C THR A 644 -31.47 22.66 9.69
N VAL A 645 -31.97 21.43 9.68
CA VAL A 645 -32.15 20.64 8.46
C VAL A 645 -33.63 20.45 8.21
N THR A 646 -34.06 20.87 7.02
CA THR A 646 -35.42 20.65 6.54
C THR A 646 -35.47 19.37 5.72
N TRP A 647 -36.46 18.52 5.97
CA TRP A 647 -36.64 17.27 5.26
C TRP A 647 -38.13 16.94 5.08
N GLU A 648 -38.43 16.15 4.06
CA GLU A 648 -39.76 15.62 3.79
C GLU A 648 -39.72 14.09 3.73
N SER A 649 -40.85 13.44 3.97
CA SER A 649 -40.93 11.99 3.76
C SER A 649 -40.63 11.67 2.30
N SER A 650 -39.73 10.72 2.01
CA SER A 650 -39.47 10.26 0.64
C SER A 650 -40.68 9.58 -0.02
N GLN A 651 -41.70 9.26 0.78
CA GLN A 651 -43.00 8.74 0.34
C GLN A 651 -44.07 9.84 0.18
N GLY A 652 -43.70 11.10 0.39
CA GLY A 652 -44.63 12.24 0.41
C GLY A 652 -45.11 12.57 1.83
N GLY A 653 -45.32 13.86 2.10
CA GLY A 653 -45.77 14.37 3.39
C GLY A 653 -45.37 15.82 3.62
N PRO A 654 -45.79 16.43 4.75
CA PRO A 654 -45.40 17.79 5.10
C PRO A 654 -43.90 17.87 5.40
N SER A 655 -43.32 19.03 5.13
CA SER A 655 -41.96 19.37 5.50
C SER A 655 -41.78 19.39 7.02
N ARG A 656 -40.65 18.88 7.49
CA ARG A 656 -40.25 18.80 8.91
C ARG A 656 -38.87 19.43 9.08
N GLN A 657 -38.57 19.86 10.30
CA GLN A 657 -37.27 20.43 10.65
C GLN A 657 -36.65 19.66 11.81
N GLU A 658 -35.34 19.49 11.75
CA GLU A 658 -34.51 18.94 12.81
C GLU A 658 -33.42 19.94 13.14
N GLN A 659 -33.15 20.13 14.43
CA GLN A 659 -32.11 21.03 14.91
C GLN A 659 -31.05 20.26 15.68
N ALA A 660 -29.79 20.64 15.49
CA ALA A 660 -28.65 20.13 16.25
C ALA A 660 -27.55 21.18 16.37
N ASP A 661 -26.62 21.01 17.30
CA ASP A 661 -25.48 21.90 17.44
C ASP A 661 -24.53 21.80 16.24
N TRP A 662 -24.38 20.60 15.68
CA TRP A 662 -23.44 20.30 14.59
C TRP A 662 -24.04 19.34 13.57
N CYS A 663 -23.50 19.37 12.35
CA CYS A 663 -23.94 18.49 11.27
C CYS A 663 -22.76 17.78 10.61
N VAL A 664 -22.84 16.45 10.53
CA VAL A 664 -21.99 15.63 9.67
C VAL A 664 -22.81 15.23 8.44
N CYS A 665 -22.49 15.80 7.29
CA CYS A 665 -23.23 15.53 6.07
C CYS A 665 -22.51 14.48 5.21
N ALA A 666 -23.15 13.31 5.09
CA ALA A 666 -22.69 12.19 4.26
C ALA A 666 -23.54 11.99 2.99
N LEU A 667 -24.33 13.00 2.61
CA LEU A 667 -25.04 13.01 1.34
C LEU A 667 -24.05 13.10 0.16
N PRO A 668 -24.34 12.44 -0.97
CA PRO A 668 -23.54 12.59 -2.18
C PRO A 668 -23.51 14.05 -2.68
N LEU A 669 -22.38 14.48 -3.25
CA LEU A 669 -22.24 15.84 -3.81
C LEU A 669 -23.17 16.07 -5.00
N SER A 670 -23.48 15.00 -5.74
CA SER A 670 -24.51 14.99 -6.77
C SER A 670 -25.87 15.45 -6.24
N ILE A 671 -26.17 15.27 -4.95
CA ILE A 671 -27.40 15.75 -4.31
C ILE A 671 -27.19 17.12 -3.66
N LEU A 672 -26.07 17.32 -2.95
CA LEU A 672 -25.79 18.59 -2.28
C LEU A 672 -25.73 19.77 -3.25
N SER A 673 -25.26 19.54 -4.47
CA SER A 673 -25.24 20.56 -5.54
C SER A 673 -26.63 20.99 -6.02
N GLN A 674 -27.69 20.25 -5.69
CA GLN A 674 -29.07 20.49 -6.15
C GLN A 674 -30.00 21.06 -5.06
N ILE A 675 -29.56 21.10 -3.80
CA ILE A 675 -30.37 21.63 -2.69
C ILE A 675 -29.71 22.88 -2.10
N PRO A 676 -30.47 23.78 -1.45
CA PRO A 676 -29.87 24.91 -0.75
C PRO A 676 -29.10 24.41 0.49
N VAL A 677 -27.80 24.73 0.52
CA VAL A 677 -26.88 24.47 1.63
C VAL A 677 -26.24 25.79 2.01
N ASP A 678 -26.51 26.26 3.23
CA ASP A 678 -25.87 27.46 3.75
C ASP A 678 -24.42 27.11 4.14
N CYS A 679 -23.46 27.21 3.21
CA CYS A 679 -22.03 27.02 3.47
C CYS A 679 -21.19 28.12 2.80
N GLY A 680 -19.94 28.27 3.22
CA GLY A 680 -19.00 29.22 2.64
C GLY A 680 -18.76 29.00 1.14
N ALA A 681 -18.39 30.08 0.45
CA ALA A 681 -18.13 30.04 -1.00
C ALA A 681 -17.09 28.98 -1.43
N PRO A 682 -15.99 28.73 -0.68
CA PRO A 682 -15.03 27.69 -1.05
C PRO A 682 -15.62 26.27 -1.00
N MET A 683 -16.39 25.95 0.04
CA MET A 683 -17.07 24.65 0.14
C MET A 683 -18.15 24.51 -0.93
N GLN A 684 -18.91 25.57 -1.19
CA GLN A 684 -19.93 25.57 -2.24
C GLN A 684 -19.33 25.36 -3.64
N ALA A 685 -18.18 25.98 -3.93
CA ALA A 685 -17.43 25.75 -5.16
C ALA A 685 -16.95 24.29 -5.25
N ALA A 686 -16.44 23.74 -4.14
CA ALA A 686 -15.98 22.35 -4.10
C ALA A 686 -17.11 21.34 -4.32
N ILE A 687 -18.29 21.55 -3.72
CA ILE A 687 -19.47 20.68 -3.92
C ILE A 687 -19.86 20.61 -5.40
N ARG A 688 -19.73 21.73 -6.14
CA ARG A 688 -20.09 21.82 -7.57
C ARG A 688 -18.99 21.30 -8.51
N ALA A 689 -17.74 21.24 -8.05
CA ALA A 689 -16.59 20.92 -8.88
C ALA A 689 -16.36 19.42 -9.13
N VAL A 690 -16.99 18.55 -8.33
CA VAL A 690 -16.74 17.10 -8.38
C VAL A 690 -17.83 16.38 -9.17
N PRO A 691 -17.55 15.89 -10.39
CA PRO A 691 -18.51 15.08 -11.14
C PRO A 691 -18.70 13.72 -10.48
N TYR A 692 -19.80 13.04 -10.84
CA TYR A 692 -20.07 11.68 -10.40
C TYR A 692 -20.11 10.73 -11.59
N ASN A 693 -19.38 9.62 -11.50
CA ASN A 693 -19.28 8.67 -12.59
C ASN A 693 -20.55 7.83 -12.76
N ALA A 694 -20.86 7.50 -14.01
CA ALA A 694 -21.92 6.55 -14.33
C ALA A 694 -21.42 5.11 -14.28
N SER A 695 -22.24 4.22 -13.73
CA SER A 695 -21.97 2.78 -13.76
C SER A 695 -23.25 1.96 -13.72
N VAL A 696 -23.28 0.85 -14.45
CA VAL A 696 -24.38 -0.10 -14.49
C VAL A 696 -23.87 -1.48 -14.12
N LYS A 697 -24.58 -2.18 -13.24
CA LYS A 697 -24.41 -3.62 -13.04
C LYS A 697 -25.70 -4.37 -13.35
N ILE A 698 -25.57 -5.56 -13.91
CA ILE A 698 -26.70 -6.42 -14.27
C ILE A 698 -26.51 -7.77 -13.59
N GLY A 699 -27.49 -8.18 -12.77
CA GLY A 699 -27.53 -9.50 -12.14
C GLY A 699 -28.45 -10.42 -12.93
N LEU A 700 -27.98 -11.62 -13.26
CA LEU A 700 -28.72 -12.63 -14.01
C LEU A 700 -28.79 -13.93 -13.21
N GLN A 701 -29.99 -14.40 -12.93
CA GLN A 701 -30.23 -15.73 -12.39
C GLN A 701 -30.29 -16.76 -13.52
N PHE A 702 -29.66 -17.91 -13.28
CA PHE A 702 -29.68 -19.06 -14.18
C PHE A 702 -30.28 -20.30 -13.50
N LYS A 703 -30.96 -21.14 -14.30
CA LYS A 703 -31.62 -22.38 -13.87
C LYS A 703 -30.65 -23.40 -13.27
N ARG A 704 -29.39 -23.34 -13.66
CA ARG A 704 -28.29 -24.13 -13.09
C ARG A 704 -26.96 -23.37 -13.19
N ARG A 705 -25.98 -23.82 -12.41
CA ARG A 705 -24.62 -23.27 -12.40
C ARG A 705 -23.77 -23.87 -13.52
N PHE A 706 -24.14 -23.60 -14.78
CA PHE A 706 -23.44 -24.16 -15.96
C PHE A 706 -21.94 -23.81 -15.98
N TRP A 707 -21.56 -22.65 -15.44
CA TRP A 707 -20.17 -22.24 -15.31
C TRP A 707 -19.36 -23.21 -14.42
N GLU A 708 -19.95 -23.79 -13.37
CA GLU A 708 -19.30 -24.82 -12.54
C GLU A 708 -19.42 -26.22 -13.16
N GLN A 709 -20.60 -26.55 -13.67
CA GLN A 709 -20.96 -27.90 -14.11
C GLN A 709 -20.34 -28.27 -15.46
N ASP A 710 -20.33 -27.33 -16.41
CA ASP A 710 -19.87 -27.58 -17.78
C ASP A 710 -18.45 -27.02 -17.99
N GLU A 711 -18.12 -25.93 -17.31
CA GLU A 711 -16.90 -25.16 -17.60
C GLU A 711 -15.89 -25.14 -16.46
N HIS A 712 -16.23 -25.68 -15.28
CA HIS A 712 -15.39 -25.75 -14.09
C HIS A 712 -14.84 -24.39 -13.61
N ILE A 713 -15.64 -23.34 -13.73
CA ILE A 713 -15.34 -21.98 -13.25
C ILE A 713 -15.97 -21.80 -11.87
N TYR A 714 -15.14 -21.68 -10.83
CA TYR A 714 -15.57 -21.44 -9.44
C TYR A 714 -15.11 -20.05 -9.00
N GLY A 715 -16.01 -19.06 -9.05
CA GLY A 715 -15.70 -17.65 -8.81
C GLY A 715 -14.84 -17.03 -9.92
N GLY A 716 -14.43 -15.77 -9.74
CA GLY A 716 -13.63 -15.05 -10.72
C GLY A 716 -14.43 -14.23 -11.72
N VAL A 717 -13.71 -13.68 -12.69
CA VAL A 717 -14.26 -12.76 -13.70
C VAL A 717 -13.78 -13.17 -15.08
N SER A 718 -14.72 -13.29 -16.02
CA SER A 718 -14.43 -13.35 -17.46
C SER A 718 -14.51 -11.95 -18.07
N TYR A 719 -13.68 -11.70 -19.07
CA TYR A 719 -13.57 -10.39 -19.72
C TYR A 719 -13.92 -10.47 -21.21
N THR A 720 -14.52 -9.42 -21.73
CA THR A 720 -15.01 -9.36 -23.11
C THR A 720 -14.93 -7.93 -23.65
N ASP A 721 -14.72 -7.81 -24.97
CA ASP A 721 -14.82 -6.55 -25.71
C ASP A 721 -16.27 -6.10 -25.95
N SER A 722 -17.24 -6.99 -25.71
CA SER A 722 -18.66 -6.64 -25.82
C SER A 722 -19.04 -5.52 -24.83
N PRO A 723 -20.15 -4.81 -25.07
CA PRO A 723 -20.58 -3.72 -24.21
C PRO A 723 -20.74 -4.06 -22.71
N MET A 724 -20.97 -5.34 -22.40
CA MET A 724 -21.10 -5.89 -21.05
C MET A 724 -19.79 -5.86 -20.24
N GLN A 725 -18.64 -5.84 -20.94
CA GLN A 725 -17.24 -5.79 -20.46
C GLN A 725 -16.76 -6.98 -19.64
N GLN A 726 -17.55 -7.43 -18.66
CA GLN A 726 -17.12 -8.45 -17.73
C GLN A 726 -18.30 -9.26 -17.18
N ILE A 727 -18.03 -10.54 -16.91
CA ILE A 727 -18.95 -11.51 -16.33
C ILE A 727 -18.35 -11.98 -15.00
N GLY A 728 -19.01 -11.72 -13.88
CA GLY A 728 -18.55 -12.14 -12.56
C GLY A 728 -19.33 -13.35 -12.05
N TYR A 729 -18.64 -14.44 -11.72
CA TYR A 729 -19.27 -15.64 -11.16
C TYR A 729 -19.41 -15.51 -9.64
N PRO A 730 -20.45 -16.13 -9.03
CA PRO A 730 -20.60 -16.11 -7.58
C PRO A 730 -19.34 -16.65 -6.87
N ASN A 731 -18.93 -15.97 -5.79
CA ASN A 731 -17.83 -16.41 -4.93
C ASN A 731 -18.30 -17.26 -3.73
N CYS A 732 -19.52 -17.79 -3.82
CA CYS A 732 -20.22 -18.50 -2.76
C CYS A 732 -20.99 -19.70 -3.33
N ASP A 733 -21.40 -20.60 -2.42
CA ASP A 733 -22.22 -21.79 -2.72
C ASP A 733 -21.63 -22.71 -3.80
N TYR A 734 -20.30 -22.86 -3.82
CA TYR A 734 -19.61 -23.73 -4.77
C TYR A 734 -20.10 -25.18 -4.69
N GLY A 735 -20.38 -25.79 -5.84
CA GLY A 735 -20.87 -27.16 -5.93
C GLY A 735 -22.34 -27.33 -5.57
N SER A 736 -23.07 -26.23 -5.32
CA SER A 736 -24.52 -26.27 -5.16
C SER A 736 -25.20 -26.77 -6.44
N ARG A 737 -26.19 -27.65 -6.29
CA ARG A 737 -27.00 -28.17 -7.40
C ARG A 737 -28.09 -27.19 -7.86
N GLY A 738 -28.31 -26.11 -7.11
CA GLY A 738 -29.36 -25.13 -7.35
C GLY A 738 -29.01 -24.08 -8.41
N LYS A 739 -29.85 -23.05 -8.48
CA LYS A 739 -29.65 -21.85 -9.29
C LYS A 739 -28.50 -20.99 -8.76
N GLY A 740 -28.06 -20.02 -9.55
CA GLY A 740 -27.06 -19.04 -9.13
C GLY A 740 -27.22 -17.71 -9.87
N VAL A 741 -26.68 -16.64 -9.28
CA VAL A 741 -26.74 -15.28 -9.85
C VAL A 741 -25.36 -14.83 -10.31
N VAL A 742 -25.22 -14.64 -11.62
CA VAL A 742 -24.00 -14.11 -12.25
C VAL A 742 -24.12 -12.59 -12.38
N LEU A 743 -23.02 -11.89 -12.18
CA LEU A 743 -22.86 -10.51 -12.64
C LEU A 743 -22.76 -10.54 -14.17
N GLY A 744 -23.89 -10.40 -14.87
CA GLY A 744 -23.99 -10.37 -16.32
C GLY A 744 -23.65 -9.01 -16.92
N GLY A 745 -22.69 -8.29 -16.35
CA GLY A 745 -22.26 -6.99 -16.85
C GLY A 745 -21.95 -6.01 -15.76
N TYR A 746 -20.80 -5.35 -15.91
CA TYR A 746 -20.41 -4.24 -15.07
C TYR A 746 -19.71 -3.18 -15.91
N LEU A 747 -20.52 -2.16 -16.24
CA LEU A 747 -20.29 -1.18 -17.27
C LEU A 747 -19.93 0.17 -16.64
N TRP A 748 -19.10 0.93 -17.34
CA TRP A 748 -18.63 2.25 -16.95
C TRP A 748 -18.92 3.31 -18.03
N GLU A 749 -18.83 4.59 -17.66
CA GLU A 749 -19.15 5.74 -18.51
C GLU A 749 -18.36 5.79 -19.83
N ASN A 750 -17.06 5.47 -19.81
CA ASN A 750 -16.19 5.54 -20.99
C ASN A 750 -16.44 4.41 -21.99
N ASN A 751 -17.31 3.46 -21.64
CA ASN A 751 -17.55 2.30 -22.45
C ASN A 751 -19.02 2.20 -22.86
N ASN A 752 -20.00 2.14 -21.93
CA ASN A 752 -21.40 1.84 -22.31
C ASN A 752 -22.49 2.23 -21.27
N ALA A 753 -22.13 2.76 -20.10
CA ALA A 753 -23.11 2.93 -19.00
C ALA A 753 -24.29 3.85 -19.37
N PHE A 754 -24.04 4.97 -20.07
CA PHE A 754 -25.09 5.89 -20.48
C PHE A 754 -26.03 5.27 -21.52
N GLU A 755 -25.48 4.57 -22.51
CA GLU A 755 -26.24 3.86 -23.55
C GLU A 755 -27.20 2.84 -22.91
N PHE A 756 -26.70 2.01 -22.00
CA PHE A 756 -27.55 1.03 -21.30
C PHE A 756 -28.64 1.72 -20.49
N THR A 757 -28.36 2.83 -19.82
CA THR A 757 -29.40 3.55 -19.07
C THR A 757 -30.40 4.34 -19.90
N ALA A 758 -30.15 4.52 -21.20
CA ALA A 758 -31.16 5.01 -22.12
C ALA A 758 -32.20 3.93 -22.47
N MET A 759 -31.84 2.65 -22.31
CA MET A 759 -32.75 1.51 -22.48
C MET A 759 -33.62 1.29 -21.24
N THR A 760 -34.77 0.64 -21.42
CA THR A 760 -35.57 0.11 -20.33
C THR A 760 -34.81 -0.98 -19.58
N PRO A 761 -35.10 -1.23 -18.29
CA PRO A 761 -34.41 -2.30 -17.55
C PRO A 761 -34.52 -3.69 -18.19
N ALA A 762 -35.67 -4.02 -18.78
CA ALA A 762 -35.87 -5.29 -19.49
C ALA A 762 -34.97 -5.42 -20.72
N GLU A 763 -34.78 -4.34 -21.48
CA GLU A 763 -33.86 -4.32 -22.62
C GLU A 763 -32.40 -4.47 -22.19
N ARG A 764 -31.98 -3.84 -21.07
CA ARG A 764 -30.62 -4.01 -20.51
C ARG A 764 -30.36 -5.47 -20.19
N ILE A 765 -31.31 -6.15 -19.55
CA ILE A 765 -31.23 -7.58 -19.20
C ILE A 765 -31.15 -8.42 -20.49
N ARG A 766 -32.04 -8.18 -21.46
CA ARG A 766 -32.05 -8.89 -22.75
C ARG A 766 -30.73 -8.74 -23.49
N LYS A 767 -30.17 -7.52 -23.55
CA LYS A 767 -28.87 -7.24 -24.18
C LYS A 767 -27.71 -7.89 -23.45
N SER A 768 -27.75 -7.90 -22.12
CA SER A 768 -26.78 -8.62 -21.29
C SER A 768 -26.80 -10.13 -21.59
N VAL A 769 -27.98 -10.74 -21.74
CA VAL A 769 -28.11 -12.16 -22.13
C VAL A 769 -27.58 -12.39 -23.56
N GLU A 770 -27.90 -11.50 -24.50
CA GLU A 770 -27.43 -11.54 -25.89
C GLU A 770 -25.89 -11.48 -25.97
N TYR A 771 -25.25 -10.52 -25.31
CA TYR A 771 -23.79 -10.41 -25.28
C TYR A 771 -23.13 -11.54 -24.50
N GLY A 772 -23.75 -11.97 -23.39
CA GLY A 772 -23.28 -13.11 -22.62
C GLY A 772 -23.27 -14.42 -23.42
N SER A 773 -24.21 -14.59 -24.36
CA SER A 773 -24.26 -15.77 -25.24
C SER A 773 -23.04 -15.93 -26.17
N GLN A 774 -22.31 -14.83 -26.43
CA GLN A 774 -21.06 -14.86 -27.21
C GLN A 774 -19.90 -15.45 -26.40
N VAL A 775 -19.96 -15.33 -25.07
CA VAL A 775 -18.96 -15.90 -24.16
C VAL A 775 -19.38 -17.29 -23.69
N HIS A 776 -20.67 -17.49 -23.44
CA HIS A 776 -21.25 -18.71 -22.91
C HIS A 776 -22.51 -19.10 -23.68
N PRO A 777 -22.45 -20.14 -24.54
CA PRO A 777 -23.60 -20.54 -25.36
C PRO A 777 -24.83 -20.99 -24.54
N GLN A 778 -24.66 -21.33 -23.26
CA GLN A 778 -25.74 -21.74 -22.35
C GLN A 778 -26.70 -20.61 -21.99
N TYR A 779 -26.28 -19.33 -22.12
CA TYR A 779 -27.04 -18.17 -21.62
C TYR A 779 -28.51 -18.15 -22.06
N PRO A 780 -28.86 -18.29 -23.36
CA PRO A 780 -30.25 -18.17 -23.81
C PRO A 780 -31.17 -19.26 -23.26
N VAL A 781 -30.64 -20.45 -22.98
CA VAL A 781 -31.43 -21.62 -22.53
C VAL A 781 -31.54 -21.64 -21.01
N GLU A 782 -30.45 -21.32 -20.32
CA GLU A 782 -30.35 -21.40 -18.86
C GLU A 782 -30.79 -20.13 -18.15
N PHE A 783 -30.93 -18.99 -18.85
CA PHE A 783 -31.42 -17.75 -18.25
C PHE A 783 -32.83 -17.94 -17.67
N ASP A 784 -33.02 -17.37 -16.48
CA ASP A 784 -34.29 -17.44 -15.73
C ASP A 784 -34.89 -16.04 -15.57
N ASN A 785 -34.22 -15.17 -14.81
CA ASN A 785 -34.63 -13.77 -14.62
C ASN A 785 -33.41 -12.88 -14.30
N GLY A 786 -33.61 -11.56 -14.25
CA GLY A 786 -32.52 -10.62 -14.00
C GLY A 786 -32.98 -9.28 -13.46
N ILE A 787 -32.02 -8.47 -13.04
CA ILE A 787 -32.22 -7.10 -12.57
C ILE A 787 -31.02 -6.23 -12.96
N ALA A 788 -31.25 -4.96 -13.28
CA ALA A 788 -30.20 -4.04 -13.71
C ALA A 788 -30.22 -2.75 -12.88
N VAL A 789 -29.06 -2.32 -12.37
CA VAL A 789 -28.95 -1.10 -11.56
C VAL A 789 -27.96 -0.15 -12.22
N GLY A 790 -28.45 1.00 -12.67
CA GLY A 790 -27.63 2.14 -13.11
C GLY A 790 -27.55 3.21 -12.02
N TRP A 791 -26.37 3.43 -11.44
CA TRP A 791 -26.22 4.29 -10.25
C TRP A 791 -26.60 5.76 -10.46
N HIS A 792 -26.42 6.30 -11.66
CA HIS A 792 -26.89 7.65 -12.03
C HIS A 792 -28.39 7.72 -12.33
N ARG A 793 -29.10 6.59 -12.27
CA ARG A 793 -30.55 6.48 -12.29
C ARG A 793 -31.13 6.12 -10.91
N VAL A 794 -30.30 5.85 -9.90
CA VAL A 794 -30.78 5.57 -8.53
C VAL A 794 -31.10 6.91 -7.84
N PRO A 795 -32.37 7.12 -7.42
CA PRO A 795 -32.76 8.36 -6.75
C PRO A 795 -31.91 8.64 -5.51
N TRP A 796 -31.58 9.91 -5.31
CA TRP A 796 -30.81 10.37 -4.15
C TRP A 796 -29.37 9.83 -4.05
N SER A 797 -28.91 9.12 -5.08
CA SER A 797 -27.49 8.82 -5.31
C SER A 797 -26.97 9.57 -6.54
N ASN A 798 -27.75 9.58 -7.63
CA ASN A 798 -27.48 10.30 -8.88
C ASN A 798 -26.05 10.10 -9.42
N GLY A 799 -25.45 8.95 -9.15
CA GLY A 799 -24.10 8.62 -9.60
C GLY A 799 -23.46 7.52 -8.76
N CYS A 800 -22.40 6.92 -9.31
CA CYS A 800 -21.70 5.80 -8.68
C CYS A 800 -20.72 6.26 -7.61
N TYR A 801 -19.88 7.26 -7.89
CA TYR A 801 -18.89 7.82 -6.95
C TYR A 801 -18.37 9.18 -7.40
N GLY A 802 -17.81 9.95 -6.45
CA GLY A 802 -17.19 11.25 -6.74
C GLY A 802 -15.88 11.07 -7.51
N ALA A 803 -15.87 11.52 -8.77
CA ALA A 803 -14.77 11.33 -9.69
C ALA A 803 -13.90 12.58 -9.77
N TRP A 804 -12.85 12.58 -8.95
CA TRP A 804 -11.87 13.64 -8.96
C TRP A 804 -10.94 13.53 -10.17
N ILE A 805 -10.80 14.62 -10.90
CA ILE A 805 -9.61 14.85 -11.75
C ILE A 805 -8.56 15.63 -10.96
N GLU A 806 -7.30 15.45 -11.29
CA GLU A 806 -6.15 16.02 -10.56
C GLU A 806 -6.27 17.53 -10.34
N ALA A 807 -6.58 18.28 -11.41
CA ALA A 807 -6.77 19.74 -11.33
C ALA A 807 -7.90 20.14 -10.36
N SER A 808 -9.05 19.49 -10.44
CA SER A 808 -10.19 19.75 -9.53
C SER A 808 -9.85 19.38 -8.09
N ARG A 809 -9.12 18.28 -7.89
CA ARG A 809 -8.71 17.79 -6.57
C ARG A 809 -7.75 18.77 -5.92
N ALA A 810 -6.73 19.22 -6.65
CA ALA A 810 -5.78 20.22 -6.17
C ALA A 810 -6.47 21.53 -5.77
N ALA A 811 -7.47 21.97 -6.54
CA ALA A 811 -8.18 23.23 -6.29
C ALA A 811 -9.20 23.15 -5.14
N HIS A 812 -9.90 22.03 -4.97
CA HIS A 812 -11.13 22.00 -4.16
C HIS A 812 -11.14 20.98 -3.02
N TYR A 813 -10.27 19.96 -3.05
CA TYR A 813 -10.35 18.84 -2.10
C TYR A 813 -10.17 19.27 -0.63
N SER A 814 -9.24 20.19 -0.37
CA SER A 814 -9.00 20.71 0.98
C SER A 814 -10.21 21.47 1.51
N HIS A 815 -10.82 22.33 0.69
CA HIS A 815 -12.04 23.07 1.04
C HIS A 815 -13.23 22.15 1.26
N LEU A 816 -13.35 21.07 0.48
CA LEU A 816 -14.40 20.07 0.67
C LEU A 816 -14.28 19.35 2.02
N CYS A 817 -13.04 19.04 2.43
CA CYS A 817 -12.79 18.29 3.67
C CYS A 817 -12.85 19.18 4.93
N GLN A 818 -12.68 20.51 4.83
CA GLN A 818 -12.67 21.42 5.98
C GLN A 818 -14.01 21.48 6.73
N ILE A 819 -13.97 21.96 7.98
CA ILE A 819 -15.18 22.34 8.72
C ILE A 819 -15.61 23.71 8.20
N ASP A 820 -16.87 23.85 7.82
CA ASP A 820 -17.49 25.11 7.39
C ASP A 820 -18.58 25.50 8.38
N GLY A 821 -18.26 26.45 9.27
CA GLY A 821 -19.13 26.84 10.37
C GLY A 821 -19.40 25.68 11.34
N ARG A 822 -20.59 25.09 11.25
CA ARG A 822 -21.10 23.95 12.02
C ARG A 822 -21.33 22.69 11.17
N LEU A 823 -20.91 22.72 9.92
CA LEU A 823 -21.04 21.63 8.94
C LEU A 823 -19.67 21.00 8.64
N VAL A 824 -19.64 19.68 8.53
CA VAL A 824 -18.50 18.94 7.95
C VAL A 824 -19.02 17.87 6.99
N LEU A 825 -18.31 17.65 5.89
CA LEU A 825 -18.65 16.60 4.92
C LEU A 825 -17.88 15.31 5.23
N ALA A 826 -18.53 14.17 5.02
CA ALA A 826 -17.93 12.84 5.18
C ALA A 826 -18.42 11.87 4.10
N GLY A 827 -17.51 11.16 3.44
CA GLY A 827 -17.88 10.23 2.39
C GLY A 827 -16.70 9.88 1.49
N GLU A 828 -16.88 8.88 0.62
CA GLU A 828 -15.80 8.49 -0.31
C GLU A 828 -15.35 9.65 -1.22
N HIS A 829 -16.25 10.60 -1.52
CA HIS A 829 -15.93 11.82 -2.27
C HIS A 829 -15.01 12.78 -1.49
N ALA A 830 -14.99 12.71 -0.16
CA ALA A 830 -14.09 13.42 0.73
C ALA A 830 -12.95 12.50 1.22
N SER A 831 -12.42 11.68 0.31
CA SER A 831 -11.31 10.76 0.55
C SER A 831 -10.34 10.72 -0.64
N GLN A 832 -9.12 10.23 -0.38
CA GLN A 832 -8.15 9.91 -1.44
C GLN A 832 -8.42 8.56 -2.10
N LEU A 833 -9.45 7.84 -1.64
CA LEU A 833 -9.81 6.50 -2.11
C LEU A 833 -11.30 6.45 -2.51
N PRO A 834 -11.70 7.23 -3.54
CA PRO A 834 -13.09 7.25 -4.00
C PRO A 834 -13.53 5.87 -4.51
N ALA A 835 -14.83 5.65 -4.61
CA ALA A 835 -15.45 4.38 -5.01
C ALA A 835 -15.24 3.18 -4.06
N TRP A 836 -14.52 3.35 -2.95
CA TRP A 836 -14.27 2.29 -1.97
C TRP A 836 -14.92 2.55 -0.62
N GLN A 837 -15.38 1.47 0.02
CA GLN A 837 -15.96 1.51 1.37
C GLN A 837 -14.94 2.02 2.40
N GLU A 838 -13.66 1.67 2.22
CA GLU A 838 -12.55 2.17 3.04
C GLU A 838 -12.44 3.69 3.00
N GLY A 839 -12.53 4.30 1.81
CA GLY A 839 -12.50 5.76 1.67
C GLY A 839 -13.66 6.44 2.39
N ALA A 840 -14.86 5.84 2.37
CA ALA A 840 -16.01 6.35 3.11
C ALA A 840 -15.80 6.31 4.65
N ILE A 841 -15.23 5.21 5.17
CA ILE A 841 -14.99 5.04 6.61
C ILE A 841 -13.85 5.95 7.08
N LEU A 842 -12.72 5.98 6.36
CA LEU A 842 -11.59 6.84 6.71
C LEU A 842 -11.96 8.32 6.65
N SER A 843 -12.76 8.72 5.66
CA SER A 843 -13.29 10.09 5.58
C SER A 843 -14.16 10.44 6.79
N ALA A 844 -15.04 9.54 7.20
CA ALA A 844 -15.86 9.74 8.39
C ALA A 844 -15.03 9.86 9.66
N GLN A 845 -14.06 8.97 9.87
CA GLN A 845 -13.12 9.01 11.00
C GLN A 845 -12.34 10.32 11.05
N ASP A 846 -11.82 10.81 9.92
CA ASP A 846 -11.12 12.10 9.85
C ASP A 846 -12.05 13.28 10.13
N ALA A 847 -13.24 13.30 9.50
CA ALA A 847 -14.22 14.37 9.66
C ALA A 847 -14.69 14.52 11.11
N ILE A 848 -15.05 13.42 11.78
CA ILE A 848 -15.51 13.47 13.16
C ILE A 848 -14.36 13.74 14.15
N THR A 849 -13.13 13.34 13.82
CA THR A 849 -11.95 13.67 14.65
C THR A 849 -11.73 15.18 14.67
N ARG A 850 -11.72 15.82 13.49
CA ARG A 850 -11.58 17.28 13.38
C ARG A 850 -12.76 17.99 14.02
N LEU A 851 -13.99 17.53 13.77
CA LEU A 851 -15.19 18.12 14.35
C LEU A 851 -15.16 18.02 15.88
N HIS A 852 -14.81 16.87 16.43
CA HIS A 852 -14.70 16.64 17.86
C HIS A 852 -13.64 17.56 18.50
N ALA A 853 -12.45 17.64 17.91
CA ALA A 853 -11.40 18.54 18.38
C ALA A 853 -11.85 20.01 18.37
N HIS A 854 -12.57 20.42 17.33
CA HIS A 854 -13.14 21.77 17.23
C HIS A 854 -14.23 22.05 18.27
N ILE A 855 -15.05 21.05 18.59
CA ILE A 855 -16.08 21.16 19.63
C ILE A 855 -15.44 21.28 21.02
N VAL A 856 -14.48 20.43 21.34
CA VAL A 856 -13.81 20.40 22.65
C VAL A 856 -12.93 21.65 22.86
N GLY A 857 -12.34 22.19 21.78
CA GLY A 857 -11.52 23.40 21.82
C GLY A 857 -12.29 24.71 21.95
N ARG A 858 -13.63 24.72 21.83
CA ARG A 858 -14.44 25.93 22.02
C ARG A 858 -14.63 26.22 23.52
N PRO A 859 -14.33 27.45 23.99
CA PRO A 859 -14.71 27.86 25.34
C PRO A 859 -16.22 27.68 25.51
N THR A 860 -16.66 26.98 26.55
CA THR A 860 -18.07 26.96 26.94
C THR A 860 -18.50 28.40 27.22
N ALA A 861 -19.34 28.96 26.35
CA ALA A 861 -20.08 30.18 26.69
C ALA A 861 -20.80 29.88 28.01
N GLN A 862 -20.52 30.71 29.02
CA GLN A 862 -20.96 30.54 30.40
C GLN A 862 -22.47 30.30 30.46
N ALA A 863 -22.84 29.38 31.37
CA ALA A 863 -24.21 29.12 31.82
C ALA A 863 -24.89 30.37 32.37
#